data_AF-A0A094CEB1-F1
#
_entry.id   AF-A0A094CEB1-F1
#
_cell.length_a   1.000
_cell.length_b   1.000
_cell.length_c   1.000
_cell.angle_alpha   90.00
_cell.angle_beta   90.00
_cell.angle_gamma   90.00
#
_symmetry.space_group_name_H-M   'P 1'
#
loop_
_entity.id
_entity.type
_entity.pdbx_description
1 polymer ?
#
loop_
_entity_poly.entity_id
_entity_poly.type
_entity_poly.pdbx_seq_one_letter_code
_entity_poly.pdbx_strand_id
1 'polypeptide(L)'
;MPKARTGCRTCKARRVKCDEGRPFCARCLKFGVDCEGYEVGGRLNGSATIIPKTTIPQKRHHHEFPLSSLRRFPLTATFEDNREFSYFLYFQQEAALGISSHFDQGLFTHVVIQSSWNEPSLRQLIVSLGALYKAESPKTLNISKEESDLHRQYAFQQYGRAIRSVQAHIDADKYQDTARVALIASLLIYCFENLYGDFDSAVRQLQGALQLMQKQLARSTRRYKHAENSSPTADLDDDLVAAFFRLDSGLLSREDLCHSSHIGNRLDMNYLGDIREIPEGFNTISEARNYLEHIQFPAISSLSNDLAQTVESSFPKDIDEKARELYLTMYSQLRHWRAAFEPFYAETLTPKGKKDVFSAATLIVRSLSTEIASQRVCARDPSSLHLLNAESRELVDLSKFVTTDPSFQKSFVWDCGIVPGLSVVIAACSDRSIRIEALQILKDIVPRREGVWDSWTAVKFGERCLGIPPTNMETVAAPLPSLVLHGEVDQASIDPHSITQTWLKNLQHKISQNQLSDISDLFISDCWWRDIIALSWDITTKRGHHETAQFLHQHAATSGLSQLEVIDGGALQPRLSNMGGLIWIESGFSFETKVGTGRGIVRLANVGPVEWKAWIVHTNLDELRGFEEQSPLGKGDGDKEENCQVLIIGAGQSGLALAARLKALGVSALIVDKSPQIGDSWRQRYESIKSHTPRYTDHFPHLDYPSDYPDFLTKDHIISWMEHYHKTLDLPIELGVTVGKITYDTSSHHYTVALTSPSGTSRLLTPRHLVLATGLIGHTPLTPSFENQTSFTGQIYHSYSHASARLIPSLSSKRVVIIGAGTSAFDIAQDFVNSGAKAVTIIQRSPTFVLSLEAQDKFVLAGWNAMPTADADLVGTSIPLPIALTLLVGATQMMAQHDAELLSGLEKAGLAVKRGEDGVGILHHQLLKAGHFYIDQGACEMVVDGRIRIKRSEGGVKGFDTNAVVLADGTAVEADVVVVATGFKPSSDTAREIMGEEFMAKVGKMGELDEEKERIAWWRPTAAPGFWYMTGSFLWSRSFSKVLALQIKAVEEGLNPDYYS
;
A
#
# COMPACT_ATOMS: atom_id res chain seq x y z
N MET A 1 14.56 -26.24 -69.00
CA MET A 1 15.69 -26.35 -68.04
C MET A 1 15.49 -27.59 -67.16
N PRO A 2 16.54 -28.35 -66.81
CA PRO A 2 16.37 -29.70 -66.28
C PRO A 2 15.77 -29.69 -64.86
N LYS A 3 14.79 -30.55 -64.60
CA LYS A 3 14.24 -30.80 -63.25
C LYS A 3 15.35 -31.43 -62.39
N ALA A 4 15.97 -30.65 -61.52
CA ALA A 4 16.93 -31.19 -60.55
C ALA A 4 16.19 -32.13 -59.59
N ARG A 5 16.51 -33.43 -59.66
CA ARG A 5 15.85 -34.49 -58.88
C ARG A 5 16.10 -34.35 -57.37
N THR A 6 17.16 -33.62 -57.00
CA THR A 6 17.75 -33.51 -55.67
C THR A 6 17.53 -32.15 -54.98
N GLY A 7 16.80 -31.22 -55.60
CA GLY A 7 16.48 -29.92 -55.00
C GLY A 7 15.45 -29.97 -53.87
N CYS A 8 15.43 -28.93 -53.00
CA CYS A 8 14.46 -28.83 -51.91
C CYS A 8 13.02 -28.71 -52.44
N ARG A 9 12.03 -29.11 -51.63
CA ARG A 9 10.61 -29.14 -52.01
C ARG A 9 10.11 -27.77 -52.43
N THR A 10 10.47 -26.71 -51.71
CA THR A 10 10.10 -25.32 -52.04
C THR A 10 10.66 -24.87 -53.41
N CYS A 11 11.93 -25.13 -53.71
CA CYS A 11 12.50 -24.77 -55.01
C CYS A 11 11.94 -25.61 -56.16
N LYS A 12 11.65 -26.90 -55.91
CA LYS A 12 10.99 -27.80 -56.86
C LYS A 12 9.58 -27.29 -57.20
N ALA A 13 8.78 -26.92 -56.19
CA ALA A 13 7.43 -26.37 -56.37
C ALA A 13 7.45 -25.07 -57.18
N ARG A 14 8.43 -24.19 -56.89
CA ARG A 14 8.64 -22.92 -57.60
C ARG A 14 9.32 -23.05 -58.97
N ARG A 15 9.66 -24.28 -59.40
CA ARG A 15 10.37 -24.60 -60.65
C ARG A 15 11.69 -23.81 -60.85
N VAL A 16 12.38 -23.50 -59.76
CA VAL A 16 13.69 -22.84 -59.77
C VAL A 16 14.81 -23.81 -59.38
N LYS A 17 16.00 -23.67 -59.96
CA LYS A 17 17.15 -24.53 -59.63
C LYS A 17 17.55 -24.35 -58.17
N CYS A 18 17.54 -25.42 -57.38
CA CYS A 18 18.00 -25.40 -55.99
C CYS A 18 19.54 -25.47 -55.95
N ASP A 19 20.16 -24.79 -55.00
CA ASP A 19 21.59 -24.87 -54.71
C ASP A 19 21.94 -26.03 -53.75
N GLU A 20 20.94 -26.79 -53.29
CA GLU A 20 21.10 -28.01 -52.49
C GLU A 20 21.77 -27.84 -51.11
N GLY A 21 21.94 -26.58 -50.65
CA GLY A 21 22.37 -26.26 -49.30
C GLY A 21 21.49 -26.88 -48.23
N ARG A 22 22.10 -27.49 -47.21
CA ARG A 22 21.41 -28.07 -46.05
C ARG A 22 21.78 -27.28 -44.79
N PRO A 23 20.84 -27.04 -43.86
CA PRO A 23 19.44 -27.49 -43.85
C PRO A 23 18.52 -26.73 -44.82
N PHE A 24 18.90 -25.51 -45.24
CA PHE A 24 18.13 -24.67 -46.15
C PHE A 24 18.94 -24.26 -47.38
N CYS A 25 18.29 -24.15 -48.53
CA CYS A 25 18.95 -23.68 -49.75
C CYS A 25 19.01 -22.14 -49.77
N ALA A 26 20.13 -21.58 -50.23
CA ALA A 26 20.38 -20.14 -50.31
C ALA A 26 19.34 -19.41 -51.16
N ARG A 27 18.75 -20.11 -52.14
CA ARG A 27 17.74 -19.52 -53.01
C ARG A 27 16.37 -19.34 -52.33
N CYS A 28 16.00 -20.18 -51.37
CA CYS A 28 14.82 -19.94 -50.52
C CYS A 28 15.07 -18.80 -49.54
N LEU A 29 16.25 -18.79 -48.92
CA LEU A 29 16.67 -17.71 -48.01
C LEU A 29 16.64 -16.34 -48.69
N LYS A 30 17.18 -16.23 -49.90
CA LYS A 30 17.23 -14.98 -50.66
C LYS A 30 15.85 -14.47 -51.10
N PHE A 31 14.87 -15.37 -51.27
CA PHE A 31 13.51 -15.01 -51.70
C PHE A 31 12.54 -14.82 -50.54
N GLY A 32 12.99 -14.94 -49.29
CA GLY A 32 12.15 -14.74 -48.10
C GLY A 32 11.04 -15.78 -47.94
N VAL A 33 11.22 -17.00 -48.47
CA VAL A 33 10.23 -18.09 -48.35
C VAL A 33 10.82 -19.30 -47.63
N ASP A 34 10.00 -20.00 -46.85
CA ASP A 34 10.43 -21.16 -46.06
C ASP A 34 10.90 -22.33 -46.93
N CYS A 35 12.05 -22.91 -46.57
CA CYS A 35 12.65 -24.04 -47.26
C CYS A 35 12.24 -25.35 -46.60
N GLU A 36 11.27 -26.05 -47.17
CA GLU A 36 10.68 -27.30 -46.66
C GLU A 36 11.59 -28.54 -46.77
N GLY A 37 12.89 -28.36 -46.97
CA GLY A 37 13.87 -29.45 -47.01
C GLY A 37 13.79 -30.35 -48.25
N TYR A 38 14.40 -31.54 -48.17
CA TYR A 38 14.62 -32.47 -49.30
C TYR A 38 13.85 -33.78 -49.09
N GLU A 39 13.39 -34.43 -50.17
CA GLU A 39 12.72 -35.74 -50.09
C GLU A 39 13.67 -36.82 -49.57
N VAL A 40 13.23 -37.61 -48.59
CA VAL A 40 13.97 -38.75 -48.03
C VAL A 40 13.29 -40.03 -48.52
N GLY A 41 13.96 -40.86 -49.34
CA GLY A 41 13.34 -42.07 -49.89
C GLY A 41 14.27 -43.12 -50.52
N GLY A 42 14.61 -44.13 -49.70
CA GLY A 42 14.65 -45.60 -49.93
C GLY A 42 15.04 -46.24 -51.28
N ARG A 43 16.13 -47.03 -51.26
CA ARG A 43 16.20 -48.52 -51.48
C ARG A 43 17.61 -48.95 -51.93
N LEU A 44 18.19 -49.97 -51.28
CA LEU A 44 18.94 -51.07 -51.93
C LEU A 44 18.93 -52.33 -51.03
N ASN A 45 18.50 -53.45 -51.61
CA ASN A 45 18.64 -54.82 -51.10
C ASN A 45 20.07 -55.34 -51.38
N GLY A 46 20.63 -56.16 -50.48
CA GLY A 46 21.83 -56.97 -50.74
C GLY A 46 22.47 -57.54 -49.47
N SER A 47 22.37 -58.86 -49.29
CA SER A 47 22.81 -59.65 -48.13
C SER A 47 24.33 -59.80 -48.01
N ALA A 48 24.90 -59.62 -46.81
CA ALA A 48 26.04 -60.40 -46.29
C ALA A 48 26.25 -60.15 -44.77
N THR A 49 26.28 -61.25 -44.03
CA THR A 49 26.47 -61.45 -42.59
C THR A 49 27.85 -60.96 -42.09
N ILE A 50 27.96 -60.26 -40.95
CA ILE A 50 29.09 -60.29 -39.99
C ILE A 50 28.67 -59.73 -38.61
N ILE A 51 28.68 -60.61 -37.61
CA ILE A 51 28.97 -60.48 -36.16
C ILE A 51 28.87 -59.08 -35.49
N PRO A 52 28.09 -58.90 -34.41
CA PRO A 52 28.18 -57.71 -33.57
C PRO A 52 29.43 -57.80 -32.69
N LYS A 53 30.49 -57.07 -33.04
CA LYS A 53 31.56 -56.71 -32.10
C LYS A 53 31.32 -55.28 -31.62
N THR A 54 31.30 -55.16 -30.30
CA THR A 54 31.28 -53.93 -29.50
C THR A 54 32.22 -52.89 -30.07
N THR A 55 31.65 -51.84 -30.67
CA THR A 55 32.34 -50.57 -30.89
C THR A 55 31.57 -49.53 -30.09
N ILE A 56 32.24 -49.01 -29.08
CA ILE A 56 31.88 -47.89 -28.21
C ILE A 56 31.00 -46.88 -28.96
N PRO A 57 29.81 -46.49 -28.46
CA PRO A 57 29.11 -45.34 -29.01
C PRO A 57 29.98 -44.11 -28.72
N GLN A 58 30.69 -43.65 -29.75
CA GLN A 58 31.28 -42.32 -29.75
C GLN A 58 30.19 -41.34 -29.34
N LYS A 59 30.50 -40.56 -28.30
CA LYS A 59 29.80 -39.33 -27.96
C LYS A 59 29.34 -38.68 -29.26
N ARG A 60 28.02 -38.63 -29.48
CA ARG A 60 27.47 -37.59 -30.33
C ARG A 60 27.85 -36.31 -29.59
N HIS A 61 28.96 -35.72 -30.01
CA HIS A 61 29.23 -34.32 -29.75
C HIS A 61 27.93 -33.62 -30.14
N HIS A 62 27.16 -33.19 -29.14
CA HIS A 62 26.21 -32.11 -29.31
C HIS A 62 26.98 -31.07 -30.10
N HIS A 63 26.44 -30.70 -31.25
CA HIS A 63 27.00 -29.66 -32.08
C HIS A 63 27.34 -28.49 -31.15
N GLU A 64 28.64 -28.32 -30.89
CA GLU A 64 29.20 -27.01 -30.62
C GLU A 64 28.59 -26.12 -31.68
N PHE A 65 27.83 -25.12 -31.23
CA PHE A 65 27.27 -24.09 -32.07
C PHE A 65 28.33 -23.67 -33.10
N PRO A 66 27.99 -23.57 -34.40
CA PRO A 66 28.89 -22.90 -35.31
C PRO A 66 29.11 -21.51 -34.72
N LEU A 67 30.35 -21.20 -34.34
CA LEU A 67 30.84 -19.90 -33.94
C LEU A 67 30.77 -18.88 -35.10
N SER A 68 29.70 -18.91 -35.90
CA SER A 68 29.43 -17.97 -36.97
C SER A 68 28.65 -16.77 -36.43
N SER A 69 29.25 -16.12 -35.42
CA SER A 69 29.06 -14.71 -35.05
C SER A 69 30.09 -14.26 -34.01
N LEU A 70 31.30 -14.87 -33.98
CA LEU A 70 32.45 -14.18 -33.40
C LEU A 70 32.79 -12.98 -34.30
N ARG A 71 32.06 -11.87 -34.17
CA ARG A 71 32.65 -10.56 -34.41
C ARG A 71 33.84 -10.50 -33.46
N ARG A 72 35.04 -10.46 -34.04
CA ARG A 72 36.32 -10.33 -33.33
C ARG A 72 36.18 -9.30 -32.21
N PHE A 73 36.45 -9.72 -30.98
CA PHE A 73 36.55 -8.84 -29.82
C PHE A 73 37.57 -7.73 -30.07
N PRO A 74 37.20 -6.45 -29.91
CA PRO A 74 38.11 -5.45 -29.39
C PRO A 74 37.85 -5.34 -27.88
N LEU A 75 38.81 -5.77 -27.06
CA LEU A 75 38.88 -5.44 -25.63
C LEU A 75 39.13 -3.92 -25.49
N THR A 76 38.13 -3.08 -25.80
CA THR A 76 38.28 -1.62 -25.86
C THR A 76 37.12 -0.84 -25.23
N ALA A 77 36.28 -1.46 -24.38
CA ALA A 77 35.31 -0.68 -23.62
C ALA A 77 36.04 0.23 -22.62
N THR A 78 35.88 1.54 -22.78
CA THR A 78 36.40 2.54 -21.84
C THR A 78 35.38 2.73 -20.72
N PHE A 79 35.73 2.28 -19.53
CA PHE A 79 35.01 2.59 -18.29
C PHE A 79 35.46 3.96 -17.77
N GLU A 80 34.53 4.75 -17.25
CA GLU A 80 34.75 6.07 -16.65
C GLU A 80 35.63 6.00 -15.41
N ASP A 81 35.39 5.01 -14.54
CA ASP A 81 36.19 4.78 -13.34
C ASP A 81 36.20 3.30 -12.89
N ASN A 82 37.01 2.99 -11.88
CA ASN A 82 37.10 1.64 -11.30
C ASN A 82 35.79 1.17 -10.65
N ARG A 83 34.90 2.08 -10.25
CA ARG A 83 33.62 1.74 -9.61
C ARG A 83 32.63 1.26 -10.67
N GLU A 84 32.53 1.93 -11.80
CA GLU A 84 31.75 1.51 -12.97
C GLU A 84 32.15 0.08 -13.38
N PHE A 85 33.46 -0.16 -13.55
CA PHE A 85 33.96 -1.50 -13.87
C PHE A 85 33.61 -2.56 -12.81
N SER A 86 33.72 -2.21 -11.52
CA SER A 86 33.41 -3.14 -10.41
C SER A 86 31.94 -3.56 -10.41
N TYR A 87 31.00 -2.62 -10.60
CA TYR A 87 29.58 -2.96 -10.64
C TYR A 87 29.17 -3.67 -11.93
N PHE A 88 29.85 -3.38 -13.03
CA PHE A 88 29.69 -4.14 -14.27
C PHE A 88 30.06 -5.62 -14.06
N LEU A 89 31.20 -5.89 -13.42
CA LEU A 89 31.61 -7.25 -13.06
C LEU A 89 30.65 -7.89 -12.06
N TYR A 90 30.18 -7.12 -11.07
CA TYR A 90 29.21 -7.63 -10.10
C TYR A 90 27.88 -8.02 -10.76
N PHE A 91 27.41 -7.24 -11.73
CA PHE A 91 26.26 -7.64 -12.53
C PHE A 91 26.52 -8.94 -13.30
N GLN A 92 27.67 -9.03 -13.97
CA GLN A 92 28.04 -10.21 -14.75
C GLN A 92 28.14 -11.49 -13.90
N GLN A 93 28.66 -11.39 -12.68
CA GLN A 93 28.94 -12.54 -11.82
C GLN A 93 27.76 -12.93 -10.93
N GLU A 94 26.99 -11.95 -10.44
CA GLU A 94 25.97 -12.17 -9.41
C GLU A 94 24.58 -11.73 -9.89
N ALA A 95 24.40 -10.45 -10.24
CA ALA A 95 23.05 -9.91 -10.48
C ALA A 95 22.35 -10.55 -11.69
N ALA A 96 23.08 -10.83 -12.76
CA ALA A 96 22.54 -11.50 -13.95
C ALA A 96 21.99 -12.90 -13.62
N LEU A 97 22.70 -13.67 -12.78
CA LEU A 97 22.25 -14.99 -12.34
C LEU A 97 21.10 -14.89 -11.35
N GLY A 98 21.12 -13.91 -10.44
CA GLY A 98 20.04 -13.68 -9.49
C GLY A 98 18.72 -13.27 -10.15
N ILE A 99 18.77 -12.32 -11.08
CA ILE A 99 17.60 -11.81 -11.82
C ILE A 99 17.03 -12.89 -12.74
N SER A 100 17.89 -13.61 -13.48
CA SER A 100 17.45 -14.68 -14.38
C SER A 100 17.03 -15.95 -13.63
N SER A 101 17.49 -16.14 -12.39
CA SER A 101 17.28 -17.34 -11.60
C SER A 101 17.73 -18.59 -12.39
N HIS A 102 16.82 -19.52 -12.65
CA HIS A 102 17.12 -20.80 -13.29
C HIS A 102 16.95 -20.79 -14.82
N PHE A 103 16.28 -19.79 -15.39
CA PHE A 103 15.97 -19.74 -16.81
C PHE A 103 16.46 -18.45 -17.47
N ASP A 104 16.55 -18.42 -18.80
CA ASP A 104 16.95 -17.22 -19.55
C ASP A 104 18.33 -16.64 -19.17
N GLN A 105 19.21 -17.46 -18.58
CA GLN A 105 20.59 -17.06 -18.27
C GLN A 105 21.31 -16.55 -19.54
N GLY A 106 21.07 -17.15 -20.71
CA GLY A 106 21.62 -16.70 -21.99
C GLY A 106 21.32 -15.24 -22.33
N LEU A 107 20.12 -14.76 -22.03
CA LEU A 107 19.71 -13.37 -22.27
C LEU A 107 20.57 -12.40 -21.47
N PHE A 108 20.65 -12.60 -20.15
CA PHE A 108 21.35 -11.67 -19.25
C PHE A 108 22.87 -11.87 -19.27
N THR A 109 23.36 -13.10 -19.40
CA THR A 109 24.80 -13.42 -19.36
C THR A 109 25.50 -13.30 -20.71
N HIS A 110 24.76 -13.36 -21.83
CA HIS A 110 25.33 -13.24 -23.17
C HIS A 110 24.77 -12.05 -23.95
N VAL A 111 23.47 -12.01 -24.27
CA VAL A 111 22.90 -10.98 -25.16
C VAL A 111 23.04 -9.55 -24.60
N VAL A 112 22.62 -9.37 -23.34
CA VAL A 112 22.67 -8.09 -22.62
C VAL A 112 24.12 -7.65 -22.41
N ILE A 113 24.97 -8.54 -21.90
CA ILE A 113 26.38 -8.22 -21.63
C ILE A 113 27.12 -7.90 -22.93
N GLN A 114 27.01 -8.71 -23.98
CA GLN A 114 27.68 -8.44 -25.27
C GLN A 114 27.27 -7.09 -25.86
N SER A 115 26.00 -6.71 -25.73
CA SER A 115 25.49 -5.42 -26.21
C SER A 115 26.07 -4.25 -25.40
N SER A 116 26.19 -4.41 -24.08
CA SER A 116 26.74 -3.37 -23.19
C SER A 116 28.24 -3.10 -23.35
N TRP A 117 29.02 -4.05 -23.87
CA TRP A 117 30.43 -3.80 -24.16
C TRP A 117 30.62 -2.72 -25.22
N ASN A 118 29.70 -2.64 -26.20
CA ASN A 118 29.77 -1.70 -27.31
C ASN A 118 28.91 -0.45 -27.08
N GLU A 119 27.80 -0.57 -26.34
CA GLU A 119 26.82 0.50 -26.15
C GLU A 119 26.92 1.16 -24.76
N PRO A 120 27.38 2.42 -24.65
CA PRO A 120 27.57 3.09 -23.36
C PRO A 120 26.28 3.23 -22.53
N SER A 121 25.14 3.47 -23.18
CA SER A 121 23.85 3.61 -22.50
C SER A 121 23.40 2.30 -21.84
N LEU A 122 23.59 1.16 -22.51
CA LEU A 122 23.31 -0.16 -21.96
C LEU A 122 24.30 -0.53 -20.84
N ARG A 123 25.57 -0.14 -20.98
CA ARG A 123 26.58 -0.32 -19.93
C ARG A 123 26.19 0.40 -18.64
N GLN A 124 25.75 1.65 -18.75
CA GLN A 124 25.30 2.43 -17.59
C GLN A 124 24.09 1.79 -16.90
N LEU A 125 23.12 1.24 -17.67
CA LEU A 125 21.98 0.51 -17.10
C LEU A 125 22.40 -0.79 -16.38
N ILE A 126 23.35 -1.54 -16.94
CA ILE A 126 23.91 -2.73 -16.28
C ILE A 126 24.62 -2.35 -14.98
N VAL A 127 25.39 -1.28 -15.00
CA VAL A 127 26.13 -0.76 -13.84
C VAL A 127 25.16 -0.31 -12.74
N SER A 128 24.09 0.42 -13.11
CA SER A 128 23.08 0.85 -12.14
C SER A 128 22.35 -0.34 -11.52
N LEU A 129 22.01 -1.34 -12.34
CA LEU A 129 21.35 -2.56 -11.87
C LEU A 129 22.26 -3.40 -10.98
N GLY A 130 23.55 -3.53 -11.32
CA GLY A 130 24.55 -4.20 -10.49
C GLY A 130 24.77 -3.50 -9.14
N ALA A 131 24.80 -2.16 -9.11
CA ALA A 131 24.89 -1.38 -7.89
C ALA A 131 23.64 -1.51 -7.01
N LEU A 132 22.44 -1.44 -7.60
CA LEU A 132 21.18 -1.61 -6.89
C LEU A 132 21.05 -3.03 -6.32
N TYR A 133 21.37 -4.05 -7.13
CA TYR A 133 21.33 -5.45 -6.69
C TYR A 133 22.27 -5.71 -5.52
N LYS A 134 23.44 -5.05 -5.50
CA LYS A 134 24.37 -5.11 -4.38
C LYS A 134 23.82 -4.44 -3.12
N ALA A 135 23.10 -3.33 -3.27
CA ALA A 135 22.45 -2.63 -2.15
C ALA A 135 21.34 -3.48 -1.52
N GLU A 136 20.53 -4.15 -2.35
CA GLU A 136 19.34 -4.91 -1.92
C GLU A 136 19.63 -6.38 -1.51
N SER A 137 20.88 -6.86 -1.65
CA SER A 137 21.29 -8.23 -1.29
C SER A 137 22.21 -8.30 -0.05
N PRO A 138 21.76 -7.87 1.14
CA PRO A 138 22.63 -7.80 2.33
C PRO A 138 23.05 -9.18 2.88
N LYS A 139 22.30 -10.24 2.60
CA LYS A 139 22.52 -11.58 3.18
C LYS A 139 23.79 -12.28 2.67
N THR A 140 24.30 -11.92 1.50
CA THR A 140 25.46 -12.59 0.88
C THR A 140 26.79 -11.93 1.24
N LEU A 141 26.79 -10.70 1.75
CA LEU A 141 28.02 -9.90 1.91
C LEU A 141 28.23 -9.23 3.28
N ASN A 142 27.30 -9.36 4.25
CA ASN A 142 27.44 -8.73 5.58
C ASN A 142 27.84 -7.25 5.54
N ILE A 143 27.27 -6.48 4.59
CA ILE A 143 27.55 -5.04 4.43
C ILE A 143 26.75 -4.21 5.43
N SER A 144 27.34 -3.12 5.90
CA SER A 144 26.65 -2.17 6.79
C SER A 144 25.54 -1.40 6.04
N LYS A 145 24.59 -0.83 6.78
CA LYS A 145 23.52 0.00 6.21
C LYS A 145 24.07 1.22 5.46
N GLU A 146 25.12 1.84 6.02
CA GLU A 146 25.83 2.98 5.41
C GLU A 146 26.46 2.61 4.06
N GLU A 147 27.06 1.41 3.94
CA GLU A 147 27.62 0.92 2.67
C GLU A 147 26.53 0.57 1.65
N SER A 148 25.40 0.00 2.09
CA SER A 148 24.23 -0.27 1.23
C SER A 148 23.65 1.03 0.66
N ASP A 149 23.52 2.08 1.48
CA ASP A 149 23.02 3.39 1.03
C ASP A 149 23.94 4.04 -0.02
N LEU A 150 25.26 3.89 0.12
CA LEU A 150 26.22 4.35 -0.89
C LEU A 150 26.08 3.61 -2.22
N HIS A 151 25.86 2.29 -2.21
CA HIS A 151 25.58 1.51 -3.40
C HIS A 151 24.28 1.96 -4.08
N ARG A 152 23.23 2.20 -3.29
CA ARG A 152 21.93 2.68 -3.77
C ARG A 152 22.02 4.07 -4.38
N GLN A 153 22.72 5.01 -3.73
CA GLN A 153 22.92 6.36 -4.26
C GLN A 153 23.64 6.33 -5.62
N TYR A 154 24.69 5.51 -5.74
CA TYR A 154 25.41 5.34 -7.00
C TYR A 154 24.52 4.74 -8.10
N ALA A 155 23.68 3.76 -7.75
CA ALA A 155 22.73 3.15 -8.68
C ALA A 155 21.78 4.20 -9.29
N PHE A 156 21.18 5.07 -8.48
CA PHE A 156 20.27 6.12 -8.95
C PHE A 156 20.94 7.15 -9.84
N GLN A 157 22.17 7.56 -9.49
CA GLN A 157 22.93 8.50 -10.31
C GLN A 157 23.18 7.94 -11.72
N GLN A 158 23.61 6.69 -11.83
CA GLN A 158 23.87 6.04 -13.11
C GLN A 158 22.58 5.76 -13.88
N TYR A 159 21.52 5.34 -13.18
CA TYR A 159 20.20 5.11 -13.79
C TYR A 159 19.62 6.37 -14.43
N GLY A 160 19.63 7.50 -13.71
CA GLY A 160 19.14 8.77 -14.24
C GLY A 160 19.97 9.29 -15.43
N ARG A 161 21.29 9.06 -15.44
CA ARG A 161 22.15 9.36 -16.60
C ARG A 161 21.81 8.46 -17.79
N ALA A 162 21.60 7.17 -17.55
CA ALA A 162 21.33 6.20 -18.58
C ALA A 162 20.00 6.47 -19.31
N ILE A 163 18.92 6.80 -18.58
CA ILE A 163 17.63 7.17 -19.19
C ILE A 163 17.79 8.34 -20.16
N ARG A 164 18.44 9.44 -19.72
CA ARG A 164 18.68 10.61 -20.58
C ARG A 164 19.49 10.26 -21.81
N SER A 165 20.50 9.39 -21.66
CA SER A 165 21.32 8.93 -22.77
C SER A 165 20.49 8.08 -23.75
N VAL A 166 19.71 7.11 -23.27
CA VAL A 166 18.87 6.25 -24.13
C VAL A 166 17.88 7.12 -24.94
N GLN A 167 17.20 8.06 -24.28
CA GLN A 167 16.25 8.96 -24.93
C GLN A 167 16.92 9.80 -26.02
N ALA A 168 18.04 10.45 -25.70
CA ALA A 168 18.78 11.29 -26.65
C ALA A 168 19.28 10.53 -27.88
N HIS A 169 19.60 9.23 -27.75
CA HIS A 169 20.03 8.43 -28.89
C HIS A 169 18.87 7.90 -29.74
N ILE A 170 17.71 7.62 -29.12
CA ILE A 170 16.48 7.27 -29.84
C ILE A 170 16.01 8.46 -30.68
N ASP A 171 16.00 9.67 -30.11
CA ASP A 171 15.52 10.88 -30.78
C ASP A 171 16.43 11.31 -31.95
N ALA A 172 17.71 10.96 -31.89
CA ALA A 172 18.70 11.30 -32.91
C ALA A 172 18.82 10.26 -34.06
N ASP A 173 18.10 9.14 -33.99
CA ASP A 173 18.16 7.98 -34.91
C ASP A 173 19.61 7.55 -35.26
N LYS A 174 20.51 7.65 -34.26
CA LYS A 174 21.96 7.50 -34.45
C LYS A 174 22.46 6.05 -34.48
N TYR A 175 21.61 5.07 -34.15
CA TYR A 175 22.01 3.67 -34.11
C TYR A 175 21.78 2.99 -35.47
N GLN A 176 22.70 2.10 -35.86
CA GLN A 176 22.45 1.16 -36.97
C GLN A 176 21.35 0.13 -36.64
N ASP A 177 21.06 -0.06 -35.34
CA ASP A 177 20.18 -1.09 -34.79
C ASP A 177 19.32 -0.53 -33.63
N THR A 178 18.71 0.64 -33.84
CA THR A 178 17.97 1.45 -32.83
C THR A 178 16.95 0.62 -32.05
N ALA A 179 16.25 -0.30 -32.72
CA ALA A 179 15.20 -1.10 -32.11
C ALA A 179 15.73 -2.14 -31.12
N ARG A 180 16.82 -2.84 -31.47
CA ARG A 180 17.43 -3.86 -30.60
C ARG A 180 17.97 -3.24 -29.31
N VAL A 181 18.67 -2.11 -29.41
CA VAL A 181 19.21 -1.38 -28.25
C VAL A 181 18.09 -0.85 -27.35
N ALA A 182 17.04 -0.26 -27.93
CA ALA A 182 15.90 0.26 -27.15
C ALA A 182 15.12 -0.85 -26.42
N LEU A 183 14.99 -2.03 -27.02
CA LEU A 183 14.35 -3.19 -26.39
C LEU A 183 15.19 -3.74 -25.22
N ILE A 184 16.51 -3.85 -25.38
CA ILE A 184 17.41 -4.25 -24.29
C ILE A 184 17.40 -3.21 -23.17
N ALA A 185 17.44 -1.92 -23.50
CA ALA A 185 17.37 -0.84 -22.52
C ALA A 185 16.05 -0.90 -21.73
N SER A 186 14.93 -1.09 -22.42
CA SER A 186 13.61 -1.22 -21.78
C SER A 186 13.52 -2.40 -20.83
N LEU A 187 14.13 -3.53 -21.20
CA LEU A 187 14.21 -4.72 -20.36
C LEU A 187 15.03 -4.46 -19.08
N LEU A 188 16.17 -3.76 -19.20
CA LEU A 188 17.01 -3.40 -18.05
C LEU A 188 16.33 -2.37 -17.13
N ILE A 189 15.65 -1.38 -17.70
CA ILE A 189 14.81 -0.41 -16.97
C ILE A 189 13.71 -1.15 -16.21
N TYR A 190 13.00 -2.06 -16.88
CA TYR A 190 11.98 -2.90 -16.25
C TYR A 190 12.53 -3.70 -15.05
N CYS A 191 13.72 -4.28 -15.18
CA CYS A 191 14.38 -5.00 -14.09
C CYS A 191 14.76 -4.05 -12.94
N PHE A 192 15.26 -2.85 -13.24
CA PHE A 192 15.65 -1.85 -12.25
C PHE A 192 14.44 -1.38 -11.43
N GLU A 193 13.35 -0.99 -12.09
CA GLU A 193 12.14 -0.49 -11.43
C GLU A 193 11.50 -1.57 -10.54
N ASN A 194 11.47 -2.83 -11.00
CA ASN A 194 10.99 -3.95 -10.18
C ASN A 194 11.89 -4.25 -8.97
N LEU A 195 13.22 -4.15 -9.14
CA LEU A 195 14.17 -4.39 -8.06
C LEU A 195 14.10 -3.28 -7.01
N TYR A 196 13.89 -2.04 -7.43
CA TYR A 196 13.70 -0.89 -6.54
C TYR A 196 12.35 -0.93 -5.80
N GLY A 197 11.30 -1.35 -6.50
CA GLY A 197 9.95 -1.48 -5.96
C GLY A 197 8.91 -0.52 -6.52
N ASP A 198 9.22 0.20 -7.60
CA ASP A 198 8.24 0.95 -8.37
C ASP A 198 7.62 0.06 -9.47
N PHE A 199 6.68 -0.78 -9.03
CA PHE A 199 6.04 -1.76 -9.90
C PHE A 199 5.23 -1.11 -11.04
N ASP A 200 4.56 0.01 -10.77
CA ASP A 200 3.72 0.68 -11.76
C ASP A 200 4.55 1.31 -12.89
N SER A 201 5.69 1.93 -12.55
CA SER A 201 6.63 2.43 -13.55
C SER A 201 7.22 1.30 -14.39
N ALA A 202 7.52 0.15 -13.77
CA ALA A 202 7.97 -1.03 -14.52
C ALA A 202 6.92 -1.49 -15.54
N VAL A 203 5.64 -1.60 -15.15
CA VAL A 203 4.57 -2.00 -16.08
C VAL A 203 4.41 -1.00 -17.22
N ARG A 204 4.42 0.31 -16.94
CA ARG A 204 4.35 1.36 -17.98
C ARG A 204 5.51 1.23 -18.99
N GLN A 205 6.73 1.02 -18.50
CA GLN A 205 7.90 0.81 -19.37
C GLN A 205 7.70 -0.41 -20.29
N LEU A 206 7.20 -1.51 -19.73
CA LEU A 206 6.97 -2.74 -20.48
C LEU A 206 5.94 -2.53 -21.60
N GLN A 207 4.86 -1.80 -21.32
CA GLN A 207 3.81 -1.54 -22.32
C GLN A 207 4.36 -0.79 -23.55
N GLY A 208 5.19 0.24 -23.34
CA GLY A 208 5.85 0.94 -24.44
C GLY A 208 6.82 0.05 -25.22
N ALA A 209 7.57 -0.82 -24.52
CA ALA A 209 8.49 -1.76 -25.14
C ALA A 209 7.79 -2.85 -25.97
N LEU A 210 6.62 -3.32 -25.54
CA LEU A 210 5.79 -4.27 -26.29
C LEU A 210 5.27 -3.67 -27.60
N GLN A 211 4.87 -2.39 -27.61
CA GLN A 211 4.49 -1.70 -28.84
C GLN A 211 5.66 -1.59 -29.84
N LEU A 212 6.86 -1.31 -29.33
CA LEU A 212 8.07 -1.28 -30.16
C LEU A 212 8.38 -2.68 -30.73
N MET A 213 8.26 -3.73 -29.92
CA MET A 213 8.43 -5.12 -30.36
C MET A 213 7.40 -5.51 -31.43
N GLN A 214 6.12 -5.21 -31.21
CA GLN A 214 5.04 -5.45 -32.18
C GLN A 214 5.36 -4.81 -33.54
N LYS A 215 5.82 -3.56 -33.55
CA LYS A 215 6.20 -2.84 -34.77
C LYS A 215 7.36 -3.51 -35.53
N GLN A 216 8.31 -4.14 -34.82
CA GLN A 216 9.40 -4.90 -35.46
C GLN A 216 8.91 -6.24 -36.01
N LEU A 217 8.08 -6.96 -35.25
CA LEU A 217 7.55 -8.25 -35.66
C LEU A 217 6.62 -8.12 -36.88
N ALA A 218 5.81 -7.05 -36.96
CA ALA A 218 4.95 -6.75 -38.10
C ALA A 218 5.69 -6.59 -39.44
N ARG A 219 7.00 -6.33 -39.42
CA ARG A 219 7.85 -6.22 -40.63
C ARG A 219 8.28 -7.58 -41.17
N SER A 220 8.16 -8.66 -40.40
CA SER A 220 8.55 -10.00 -40.83
C SER A 220 7.38 -10.77 -41.43
N THR A 221 7.66 -11.55 -42.47
CA THR A 221 6.72 -12.52 -43.07
C THR A 221 6.83 -13.92 -42.46
N ARG A 222 7.79 -14.16 -41.55
CA ARG A 222 7.98 -15.46 -40.88
C ARG A 222 7.11 -15.55 -39.63
N ARG A 223 6.64 -16.76 -39.33
CA ARG A 223 5.92 -17.03 -38.08
C ARG A 223 6.90 -17.31 -36.95
N TYR A 224 6.61 -16.77 -35.77
CA TYR A 224 7.36 -17.12 -34.57
C TYR A 224 7.08 -18.58 -34.20
N LYS A 225 8.15 -19.37 -34.01
CA LYS A 225 8.05 -20.77 -33.60
C LYS A 225 8.54 -20.90 -32.17
N HIS A 226 7.63 -20.71 -31.22
CA HIS A 226 7.96 -20.64 -29.80
C HIS A 226 8.66 -21.91 -29.27
N ALA A 227 8.16 -23.10 -29.63
CA ALA A 227 8.77 -24.37 -29.23
C ALA A 227 10.23 -24.54 -29.74
N GLU A 228 10.61 -23.88 -30.84
CA GLU A 228 11.97 -23.90 -31.39
C GLU A 228 12.83 -22.74 -30.90
N ASN A 229 12.28 -21.82 -30.10
CA ASN A 229 12.88 -20.54 -29.73
C ASN A 229 13.44 -19.78 -30.95
N SER A 230 12.70 -19.76 -32.06
CA SER A 230 13.18 -19.16 -33.32
C SER A 230 12.42 -17.88 -33.64
N SER A 231 13.13 -16.76 -33.60
CA SER A 231 12.66 -15.42 -33.95
C SER A 231 12.17 -15.36 -35.39
N PRO A 232 11.07 -14.64 -35.65
CA PRO A 232 10.61 -14.42 -37.02
C PRO A 232 11.50 -13.42 -37.77
N THR A 233 12.35 -12.64 -37.10
CA THR A 233 13.25 -11.68 -37.74
C THR A 233 14.72 -12.04 -37.51
N ALA A 234 15.56 -11.79 -38.51
CA ALA A 234 17.01 -11.94 -38.37
C ALA A 234 17.67 -10.77 -37.62
N ASP A 235 16.92 -9.69 -37.37
CA ASP A 235 17.42 -8.44 -36.79
C ASP A 235 17.36 -8.42 -35.24
N LEU A 236 16.69 -9.39 -34.62
CA LEU A 236 16.55 -9.50 -33.16
C LEU A 236 16.99 -10.86 -32.66
N ASP A 237 17.61 -10.91 -31.48
CA ASP A 237 18.02 -12.16 -30.84
C ASP A 237 16.81 -13.01 -30.45
N ASP A 238 16.92 -14.32 -30.67
CA ASP A 238 15.90 -15.31 -30.32
C ASP A 238 15.48 -15.20 -28.83
N ASP A 239 16.46 -15.11 -27.93
CA ASP A 239 16.24 -15.01 -26.48
C ASP A 239 15.55 -13.69 -26.08
N LEU A 240 15.83 -12.60 -26.80
CA LEU A 240 15.20 -11.30 -26.54
C LEU A 240 13.73 -11.33 -26.97
N VAL A 241 13.44 -11.93 -28.13
CA VAL A 241 12.06 -12.10 -28.60
C VAL A 241 11.27 -12.97 -27.61
N ALA A 242 11.82 -14.12 -27.21
CA ALA A 242 11.17 -15.01 -26.25
C ALA A 242 10.90 -14.37 -24.88
N ALA A 243 11.82 -13.53 -24.41
CA ALA A 243 11.66 -12.73 -23.19
C ALA A 243 10.42 -11.81 -23.24
N PHE A 244 10.23 -11.08 -24.34
CA PHE A 244 9.07 -10.20 -24.49
C PHE A 244 7.76 -10.97 -24.65
N PHE A 245 7.76 -12.14 -25.30
CA PHE A 245 6.57 -13.01 -25.35
C PHE A 245 6.14 -13.48 -23.96
N ARG A 246 7.10 -13.83 -23.08
CA ARG A 246 6.80 -14.22 -21.70
C ARG A 246 6.24 -13.06 -20.88
N LEU A 247 6.82 -11.87 -21.02
CA LEU A 247 6.31 -10.68 -20.35
C LEU A 247 4.91 -10.28 -20.83
N ASP A 248 4.64 -10.37 -22.14
CA ASP A 248 3.31 -10.13 -22.72
C ASP A 248 2.27 -11.12 -22.18
N SER A 249 2.60 -12.41 -22.22
CA SER A 249 1.74 -13.47 -21.67
C SER A 249 1.47 -13.28 -20.17
N GLY A 250 2.51 -12.91 -19.41
CA GLY A 250 2.35 -12.60 -17.99
C GLY A 250 1.42 -11.40 -17.76
N LEU A 251 1.57 -10.33 -18.53
CA LEU A 251 0.74 -9.11 -18.40
C LEU A 251 -0.73 -9.41 -18.70
N LEU A 252 -1.00 -10.16 -19.76
CA LEU A 252 -2.34 -10.61 -20.15
C LEU A 252 -2.98 -11.56 -19.13
N SER A 253 -2.18 -12.28 -18.34
CA SER A 253 -2.68 -13.19 -17.28
C SER A 253 -3.13 -12.46 -16.00
N ARG A 254 -2.90 -11.13 -15.90
CA ARG A 254 -3.12 -10.30 -14.71
C ARG A 254 -4.18 -9.20 -14.87
N GLU A 255 -4.74 -9.02 -16.07
CA GLU A 255 -5.43 -7.79 -16.50
C GLU A 255 -6.65 -7.39 -15.61
N ASP A 256 -7.26 -8.36 -14.92
CA ASP A 256 -8.41 -8.14 -14.01
C ASP A 256 -8.05 -8.14 -12.50
N LEU A 257 -6.81 -8.45 -12.10
CA LEU A 257 -6.39 -8.33 -10.69
C LEU A 257 -6.06 -6.87 -10.29
N CYS A 258 -5.94 -5.97 -11.27
CA CYS A 258 -5.50 -4.57 -11.10
C CYS A 258 -6.27 -3.53 -11.96
N HIS A 259 -7.51 -3.79 -12.40
CA HIS A 259 -8.36 -2.82 -13.12
C HIS A 259 -7.69 -2.10 -14.31
N SER A 260 -7.21 -2.83 -15.33
CA SER A 260 -6.80 -2.17 -16.59
C SER A 260 -7.67 -2.64 -17.76
N SER A 261 -8.40 -1.72 -18.37
CA SER A 261 -9.41 -2.00 -19.39
C SER A 261 -8.81 -2.09 -20.79
N HIS A 262 -8.18 -3.19 -21.21
CA HIS A 262 -7.93 -3.47 -22.63
C HIS A 262 -7.78 -4.97 -22.94
N ILE A 263 -8.77 -5.57 -23.60
CA ILE A 263 -8.69 -6.94 -24.11
C ILE A 263 -8.04 -6.93 -25.49
N GLY A 264 -6.86 -7.54 -25.65
CA GLY A 264 -6.26 -7.77 -26.97
C GLY A 264 -4.83 -8.29 -26.95
N ASN A 265 -4.52 -9.24 -27.85
CA ASN A 265 -3.20 -9.79 -28.09
C ASN A 265 -2.23 -8.68 -28.58
N ARG A 266 -1.38 -8.14 -27.68
CA ARG A 266 -0.62 -6.90 -27.94
C ARG A 266 0.49 -7.08 -28.98
N LEU A 267 0.96 -8.30 -29.20
CA LEU A 267 1.93 -8.60 -30.26
C LEU A 267 1.28 -9.01 -31.61
N ASP A 268 -0.06 -9.07 -31.69
CA ASP A 268 -0.87 -9.32 -32.90
C ASP A 268 -0.42 -10.55 -33.75
N MET A 269 0.02 -11.62 -33.07
CA MET A 269 0.44 -12.85 -33.72
C MET A 269 -0.60 -13.96 -33.54
N ASN A 270 -1.02 -14.58 -34.66
CA ASN A 270 -1.86 -15.78 -34.65
C ASN A 270 -1.09 -16.95 -34.02
N TYR A 271 -1.29 -17.19 -32.72
CA TYR A 271 -0.79 -18.38 -32.00
C TYR A 271 -1.45 -19.69 -32.48
N LEU A 272 -2.56 -19.58 -33.23
CA LEU A 272 -3.30 -20.69 -33.79
C LEU A 272 -2.70 -21.13 -35.12
N GLY A 273 -1.97 -22.25 -35.11
CA GLY A 273 -1.49 -22.85 -36.36
C GLY A 273 -0.96 -24.27 -36.25
N ASP A 274 -0.06 -24.56 -35.32
CA ASP A 274 0.63 -25.85 -35.30
C ASP A 274 0.42 -26.56 -33.96
N ILE A 275 -0.56 -27.47 -33.91
CA ILE A 275 -0.60 -28.51 -32.89
C ILE A 275 0.64 -29.38 -33.13
N ARG A 276 1.71 -29.13 -32.38
CA ARG A 276 2.86 -30.03 -32.35
C ARG A 276 2.53 -31.25 -31.51
N GLU A 277 2.89 -32.43 -32.00
CA GLU A 277 2.95 -33.63 -31.16
C GLU A 277 3.98 -33.39 -30.04
N ILE A 278 3.54 -33.61 -28.81
CA ILE A 278 4.41 -33.54 -27.63
C ILE A 278 5.38 -34.73 -27.71
N PRO A 279 6.70 -34.52 -27.55
CA PRO A 279 7.67 -35.60 -27.63
C PRO A 279 7.46 -36.62 -26.51
N GLU A 280 7.94 -37.86 -26.69
CA GLU A 280 7.86 -38.92 -25.67
C GLU A 280 8.70 -38.60 -24.41
N GLY A 281 9.63 -37.66 -24.49
CA GLY A 281 10.42 -37.15 -23.38
C GLY A 281 11.24 -35.93 -23.76
N PHE A 282 11.75 -35.21 -22.76
CA PHE A 282 12.55 -33.99 -22.93
C PHE A 282 14.02 -34.24 -22.57
N ASN A 283 14.94 -33.62 -23.32
CA ASN A 283 16.38 -33.76 -23.08
C ASN A 283 16.94 -32.64 -22.21
N THR A 284 16.29 -31.47 -22.20
CA THR A 284 16.71 -30.31 -21.40
C THR A 284 15.51 -29.65 -20.75
N ILE A 285 15.75 -28.98 -19.62
CA ILE A 285 14.70 -28.22 -18.93
C ILE A 285 14.17 -27.04 -19.76
N SER A 286 15.01 -26.42 -20.58
CA SER A 286 14.61 -25.36 -21.51
C SER A 286 13.68 -25.87 -22.60
N GLU A 287 13.92 -27.08 -23.12
CA GLU A 287 13.04 -27.74 -24.08
C GLU A 287 11.66 -28.00 -23.45
N ALA A 288 11.63 -28.53 -22.24
CA ALA A 288 10.38 -28.76 -21.51
C ALA A 288 9.59 -27.45 -21.27
N ARG A 289 10.27 -26.36 -20.85
CA ARG A 289 9.66 -25.04 -20.65
C ARG A 289 9.07 -24.48 -21.95
N ASN A 290 9.79 -24.53 -23.06
CA ASN A 290 9.32 -23.99 -24.34
C ASN A 290 8.04 -24.71 -24.82
N TYR A 291 7.95 -26.03 -24.61
CA TYR A 291 6.73 -26.79 -24.91
C TYR A 291 5.58 -26.46 -23.94
N LEU A 292 5.86 -26.23 -22.66
CA LEU A 292 4.84 -25.81 -21.69
C LEU A 292 4.27 -24.43 -22.06
N GLU A 293 5.13 -23.47 -22.38
CA GLU A 293 4.74 -22.12 -22.80
C GLU A 293 3.96 -22.14 -24.12
N HIS A 294 4.34 -23.00 -25.07
CA HIS A 294 3.61 -23.22 -26.33
C HIS A 294 2.17 -23.71 -26.10
N ILE A 295 1.95 -24.52 -25.07
CA ILE A 295 0.61 -25.01 -24.68
C ILE A 295 -0.20 -23.89 -24.00
N GLN A 296 0.43 -23.08 -23.16
CA GLN A 296 -0.25 -22.09 -22.32
C GLN A 296 -0.63 -20.79 -23.07
N PHE A 297 0.31 -20.21 -23.83
CA PHE A 297 0.15 -18.87 -24.43
C PHE A 297 -1.12 -18.64 -25.25
N PRO A 298 -1.63 -19.60 -26.06
CA PRO A 298 -2.81 -19.38 -26.87
C PRO A 298 -4.10 -19.09 -26.08
N ALA A 299 -4.20 -19.56 -24.83
CA ALA A 299 -5.44 -19.56 -24.06
C ALA A 299 -5.33 -18.91 -22.67
N ILE A 300 -4.12 -18.59 -22.20
CA ILE A 300 -3.90 -18.13 -20.82
C ILE A 300 -4.61 -16.81 -20.50
N SER A 301 -4.70 -15.88 -21.45
CA SER A 301 -5.37 -14.59 -21.26
C SER A 301 -6.87 -14.77 -21.07
N SER A 302 -7.53 -15.51 -21.95
CA SER A 302 -8.97 -15.76 -21.85
C SER A 302 -9.28 -16.61 -20.61
N LEU A 303 -8.44 -17.60 -20.29
CA LEU A 303 -8.60 -18.43 -19.11
C LEU A 303 -8.50 -17.62 -17.81
N SER A 304 -7.55 -16.70 -17.71
CA SER A 304 -7.42 -15.81 -16.54
C SER A 304 -8.66 -14.95 -16.34
N ASN A 305 -9.20 -14.35 -17.41
CA ASN A 305 -10.40 -13.52 -17.35
C ASN A 305 -11.63 -14.33 -16.93
N ASP A 306 -11.83 -15.51 -17.52
CA ASP A 306 -12.96 -16.39 -17.18
C ASP A 306 -12.86 -16.90 -15.73
N LEU A 307 -11.65 -17.18 -15.24
CA LEU A 307 -11.41 -17.55 -13.85
C LEU A 307 -11.75 -16.41 -12.89
N ALA A 308 -11.32 -15.18 -13.18
CA ALA A 308 -11.60 -14.01 -12.37
C ALA A 308 -13.11 -13.75 -12.26
N GLN A 309 -13.83 -13.77 -13.37
CA GLN A 309 -15.29 -13.63 -13.39
C GLN A 309 -15.99 -14.72 -12.58
N THR A 310 -15.51 -15.96 -12.67
CA THR A 310 -16.04 -17.11 -11.90
C THR A 310 -15.87 -16.93 -10.38
N VAL A 311 -14.88 -16.17 -9.94
CA VAL A 311 -14.63 -15.88 -8.52
C VAL A 311 -15.50 -14.73 -8.00
N GLU A 312 -15.80 -13.74 -8.85
CA GLU A 312 -16.55 -12.54 -8.45
C GLU A 312 -18.07 -12.69 -8.51
N SER A 313 -18.60 -13.56 -9.37
CA SER A 313 -20.05 -13.74 -9.53
C SER A 313 -20.65 -14.80 -8.61
N SER A 314 -21.75 -14.49 -7.92
CA SER A 314 -22.55 -15.46 -7.13
C SER A 314 -23.27 -16.52 -7.97
N PHE A 315 -23.27 -16.40 -9.30
CA PHE A 315 -23.93 -17.30 -10.25
C PHE A 315 -22.99 -17.66 -11.41
N PRO A 316 -22.93 -18.93 -11.86
CA PRO A 316 -22.13 -19.30 -13.04
C PRO A 316 -22.68 -18.57 -14.27
N LYS A 317 -21.83 -17.83 -14.99
CA LYS A 317 -22.13 -17.36 -16.35
C LYS A 317 -21.80 -18.47 -17.36
N ASP A 318 -22.58 -18.54 -18.43
CA ASP A 318 -22.30 -19.43 -19.57
C ASP A 318 -21.00 -18.99 -20.26
N ILE A 319 -19.97 -19.83 -20.15
CA ILE A 319 -18.71 -19.67 -20.90
C ILE A 319 -18.96 -20.06 -22.35
N ASP A 320 -18.33 -19.34 -23.28
CA ASP A 320 -18.40 -19.67 -24.70
C ASP A 320 -17.90 -21.10 -24.96
N GLU A 321 -18.67 -21.89 -25.71
CA GLU A 321 -18.38 -23.31 -25.92
C GLU A 321 -17.05 -23.53 -26.68
N LYS A 322 -16.61 -22.57 -27.52
CA LYS A 322 -15.30 -22.65 -28.19
C LYS A 322 -14.16 -22.36 -27.21
N ALA A 323 -14.34 -21.40 -26.30
CA ALA A 323 -13.38 -21.16 -25.22
C ALA A 323 -13.25 -22.41 -24.33
N ARG A 324 -14.37 -23.06 -24.02
CA ARG A 324 -14.40 -24.31 -23.26
C ARG A 324 -13.66 -25.45 -23.96
N GLU A 325 -13.87 -25.63 -25.26
CA GLU A 325 -13.16 -26.61 -26.08
C GLU A 325 -11.63 -26.34 -26.10
N LEU A 326 -11.24 -25.06 -26.18
CA LEU A 326 -9.85 -24.62 -26.11
C LEU A 326 -9.21 -24.98 -24.76
N TYR A 327 -9.89 -24.71 -23.64
CA TYR A 327 -9.38 -25.04 -22.30
C TYR A 327 -9.27 -26.54 -22.07
N LEU A 328 -10.24 -27.33 -22.56
CA LEU A 328 -10.18 -28.80 -22.48
C LEU A 328 -9.04 -29.38 -23.34
N THR A 329 -8.78 -28.78 -24.49
CA THR A 329 -7.65 -29.17 -25.35
C THR A 329 -6.32 -28.84 -24.68
N MET A 330 -6.17 -27.64 -24.14
CA MET A 330 -4.99 -27.23 -23.38
C MET A 330 -4.77 -28.14 -22.16
N TYR A 331 -5.82 -28.43 -21.40
CA TYR A 331 -5.79 -29.37 -20.28
C TYR A 331 -5.27 -30.75 -20.71
N SER A 332 -5.81 -31.32 -21.79
CA SER A 332 -5.34 -32.59 -22.35
C SER A 332 -3.84 -32.54 -22.69
N GLN A 333 -3.39 -31.49 -23.37
CA GLN A 333 -1.99 -31.29 -23.74
C GLN A 333 -1.07 -31.17 -22.51
N LEU A 334 -1.50 -30.45 -21.46
CA LEU A 334 -0.73 -30.34 -20.21
C LEU A 334 -0.53 -31.69 -19.51
N ARG A 335 -1.50 -32.61 -19.59
CA ARG A 335 -1.33 -33.97 -19.05
C ARG A 335 -0.34 -34.79 -19.86
N HIS A 336 -0.39 -34.70 -21.18
CA HIS A 336 0.60 -35.35 -22.05
C HIS A 336 2.00 -34.77 -21.82
N TRP A 337 2.12 -33.45 -21.66
CA TRP A 337 3.38 -32.78 -21.33
C TRP A 337 3.95 -33.27 -20.00
N ARG A 338 3.13 -33.37 -18.94
CA ARG A 338 3.58 -33.93 -17.65
C ARG A 338 4.01 -35.38 -17.75
N ALA A 339 3.29 -36.22 -18.48
CA ALA A 339 3.69 -37.61 -18.70
C ALA A 339 5.05 -37.72 -19.42
N ALA A 340 5.32 -36.86 -20.39
CA ALA A 340 6.61 -36.77 -21.08
C ALA A 340 7.72 -36.14 -20.21
N PHE A 341 7.36 -35.26 -19.27
CA PHE A 341 8.30 -34.60 -18.36
C PHE A 341 8.68 -35.45 -17.14
N GLU A 342 7.82 -36.39 -16.73
CA GLU A 342 8.01 -37.24 -15.54
C GLU A 342 9.36 -37.97 -15.51
N PRO A 343 9.84 -38.61 -16.60
CA PRO A 343 11.15 -39.26 -16.58
C PRO A 343 12.31 -38.29 -16.31
N PHE A 344 12.23 -37.07 -16.85
CA PHE A 344 13.23 -36.03 -16.61
C PHE A 344 13.18 -35.56 -15.15
N TYR A 345 11.97 -35.29 -14.63
CA TYR A 345 11.80 -34.87 -13.23
C TYR A 345 12.30 -35.94 -12.24
N ALA A 346 11.98 -37.22 -12.47
CA ALA A 346 12.47 -38.32 -11.65
C ALA A 346 14.00 -38.42 -11.64
N GLU A 347 14.67 -38.11 -12.75
CA GLU A 347 16.14 -38.03 -12.80
C GLU A 347 16.69 -36.89 -11.94
N THR A 348 16.02 -35.73 -11.89
CA THR A 348 16.43 -34.58 -11.06
C THR A 348 16.40 -34.87 -9.56
N LEU A 349 15.53 -35.79 -9.11
CA LEU A 349 15.43 -36.22 -7.72
C LEU A 349 16.61 -37.11 -7.29
N THR A 350 17.41 -37.61 -8.23
CA THR A 350 18.60 -38.40 -7.94
C THR A 350 19.80 -37.51 -7.60
N PRO A 351 20.82 -38.01 -6.87
CA PRO A 351 22.05 -37.24 -6.59
C PRO A 351 22.76 -36.70 -7.84
N LYS A 352 22.54 -37.29 -9.02
CA LYS A 352 23.14 -36.89 -10.30
C LYS A 352 22.42 -35.71 -10.97
N GLY A 353 21.13 -35.50 -10.70
CA GLY A 353 20.29 -34.48 -11.32
C GLY A 353 19.88 -33.31 -10.41
N LYS A 354 20.40 -33.26 -9.17
CA LYS A 354 20.03 -32.26 -8.14
C LYS A 354 20.13 -30.79 -8.57
N LYS A 355 20.89 -30.46 -9.63
CA LYS A 355 21.09 -29.08 -10.08
C LYS A 355 19.80 -28.43 -10.60
N ASP A 356 18.90 -29.22 -11.19
CA ASP A 356 17.71 -28.69 -11.87
C ASP A 356 16.41 -28.98 -11.10
N VAL A 357 16.50 -29.52 -9.87
CA VAL A 357 15.33 -30.02 -9.12
C VAL A 357 14.32 -28.92 -8.78
N PHE A 358 14.79 -27.74 -8.37
CA PHE A 358 13.91 -26.61 -8.04
C PHE A 358 13.25 -26.04 -9.29
N SER A 359 14.02 -25.91 -10.36
CA SER A 359 13.54 -25.45 -11.66
C SER A 359 12.49 -26.39 -12.25
N ALA A 360 12.71 -27.71 -12.13
CA ALA A 360 11.76 -28.73 -12.56
C ALA A 360 10.47 -28.69 -11.72
N ALA A 361 10.59 -28.53 -10.40
CA ALA A 361 9.44 -28.31 -9.51
C ALA A 361 8.65 -27.04 -9.87
N THR A 362 9.33 -25.93 -10.21
CA THR A 362 8.66 -24.71 -10.69
C THR A 362 7.86 -24.93 -11.98
N LEU A 363 8.37 -25.71 -12.94
CA LEU A 363 7.60 -26.05 -14.16
C LEU A 363 6.38 -26.92 -13.85
N ILE A 364 6.46 -27.83 -12.88
CA ILE A 364 5.32 -28.63 -12.43
C ILE A 364 4.27 -27.74 -11.78
N VAL A 365 4.67 -26.82 -10.90
CA VAL A 365 3.78 -25.81 -10.29
C VAL A 365 3.05 -25.00 -11.38
N ARG A 366 3.76 -24.54 -12.41
CA ARG A 366 3.17 -23.81 -13.56
C ARG A 366 2.16 -24.68 -14.32
N SER A 367 2.48 -25.94 -14.59
CA SER A 367 1.57 -26.87 -15.28
C SER A 367 0.31 -27.15 -14.45
N LEU A 368 0.46 -27.41 -13.14
CA LEU A 368 -0.66 -27.66 -12.22
C LEU A 368 -1.56 -26.44 -12.11
N SER A 369 -0.97 -25.24 -12.01
CA SER A 369 -1.72 -23.99 -11.94
C SER A 369 -2.67 -23.83 -13.12
N THR A 370 -2.19 -24.01 -14.36
CA THR A 370 -3.04 -23.88 -15.55
C THR A 370 -4.09 -24.99 -15.65
N GLU A 371 -3.77 -26.22 -15.23
CA GLU A 371 -4.74 -27.31 -15.16
C GLU A 371 -5.88 -26.99 -14.19
N ILE A 372 -5.56 -26.58 -12.96
CA ILE A 372 -6.53 -26.25 -11.92
C ILE A 372 -7.46 -25.13 -12.39
N ALA A 373 -6.88 -24.06 -12.98
CA ALA A 373 -7.65 -22.96 -13.55
C ALA A 373 -8.59 -23.45 -14.67
N SER A 374 -8.08 -24.24 -15.63
CA SER A 374 -8.86 -24.75 -16.76
C SER A 374 -10.03 -25.61 -16.30
N GLN A 375 -9.79 -26.51 -15.35
CA GLN A 375 -10.83 -27.38 -14.81
C GLN A 375 -11.86 -26.60 -14.00
N ARG A 376 -11.42 -25.62 -13.19
CA ARG A 376 -12.32 -24.74 -12.42
C ARG A 376 -13.28 -23.99 -13.33
N VAL A 377 -12.77 -23.40 -14.41
CA VAL A 377 -13.57 -22.66 -15.39
C VAL A 377 -14.51 -23.63 -16.14
N CYS A 378 -14.06 -24.81 -16.51
CA CYS A 378 -14.89 -25.79 -17.25
C CYS A 378 -15.89 -26.57 -16.38
N ALA A 379 -15.88 -26.40 -15.05
CA ALA A 379 -16.71 -27.18 -14.13
C ALA A 379 -18.19 -26.80 -14.26
N ARG A 380 -19.01 -27.75 -14.73
CA ARG A 380 -20.48 -27.56 -14.84
C ARG A 380 -21.23 -27.74 -13.52
N ASP A 381 -20.65 -28.51 -12.60
CA ASP A 381 -21.23 -28.82 -11.30
C ASP A 381 -20.27 -28.39 -10.18
N PRO A 382 -20.65 -27.45 -9.30
CA PRO A 382 -19.85 -27.08 -8.14
C PRO A 382 -19.45 -28.24 -7.24
N SER A 383 -20.23 -29.34 -7.23
CA SER A 383 -19.89 -30.52 -6.44
C SER A 383 -18.59 -31.19 -6.92
N SER A 384 -18.23 -31.04 -8.20
CA SER A 384 -17.02 -31.64 -8.80
C SER A 384 -15.71 -30.95 -8.42
N LEU A 385 -15.77 -29.78 -7.77
CA LEU A 385 -14.59 -28.97 -7.42
C LEU A 385 -13.69 -29.61 -6.36
N HIS A 386 -14.21 -30.55 -5.56
CA HIS A 386 -13.40 -31.30 -4.60
C HIS A 386 -12.30 -32.12 -5.29
N LEU A 387 -12.48 -32.46 -6.58
CA LEU A 387 -11.49 -33.18 -7.37
C LEU A 387 -10.20 -32.38 -7.55
N LEU A 388 -10.26 -31.04 -7.49
CA LEU A 388 -9.10 -30.15 -7.62
C LEU A 388 -8.21 -30.09 -6.37
N ASN A 389 -8.66 -30.66 -5.25
CA ASN A 389 -7.98 -30.52 -3.97
C ASN A 389 -6.64 -31.29 -3.95
N ALA A 390 -6.52 -32.40 -4.69
CA ALA A 390 -5.29 -33.18 -4.75
C ALA A 390 -4.18 -32.43 -5.50
N GLU A 391 -4.49 -31.90 -6.69
CA GLU A 391 -3.59 -31.08 -7.51
C GLU A 391 -3.25 -29.77 -6.79
N SER A 392 -4.22 -29.16 -6.10
CA SER A 392 -3.99 -27.94 -5.29
C SER A 392 -3.04 -28.20 -4.13
N ARG A 393 -3.16 -29.36 -3.47
CA ARG A 393 -2.25 -29.79 -2.40
C ARG A 393 -0.84 -30.00 -2.93
N GLU A 394 -0.70 -30.73 -4.04
CA GLU A 394 0.59 -30.95 -4.69
C GLU A 394 1.27 -29.63 -5.08
N LEU A 395 0.52 -28.68 -5.65
CA LEU A 395 1.03 -27.36 -6.00
C LEU A 395 1.54 -26.60 -4.76
N VAL A 396 0.78 -26.61 -3.66
CA VAL A 396 1.17 -25.96 -2.39
C VAL A 396 2.43 -26.59 -1.81
N ASP A 397 2.54 -27.92 -1.81
CA ASP A 397 3.68 -28.63 -1.26
C ASP A 397 4.95 -28.41 -2.11
N LEU A 398 4.82 -28.43 -3.45
CA LEU A 398 5.91 -28.08 -4.36
C LEU A 398 6.32 -26.61 -4.22
N SER A 399 5.37 -25.70 -4.01
CA SER A 399 5.67 -24.29 -3.78
C SER A 399 6.48 -24.10 -2.51
N LYS A 400 6.13 -24.78 -1.41
CA LYS A 400 6.95 -24.81 -0.20
C LYS A 400 8.34 -25.36 -0.47
N PHE A 401 8.45 -26.47 -1.19
CA PHE A 401 9.74 -27.06 -1.54
C PHE A 401 10.62 -26.07 -2.33
N VAL A 402 10.07 -25.39 -3.34
CA VAL A 402 10.80 -24.37 -4.12
C VAL A 402 11.24 -23.20 -3.23
N THR A 403 10.44 -22.78 -2.26
CA THR A 403 10.84 -21.70 -1.32
C THR A 403 12.00 -22.08 -0.38
N THR A 404 12.35 -23.36 -0.29
CA THR A 404 13.53 -23.82 0.48
C THR A 404 14.83 -23.77 -0.31
N ASP A 405 14.78 -23.45 -1.60
CA ASP A 405 15.98 -23.29 -2.43
C ASP A 405 16.88 -22.17 -1.85
N PRO A 406 18.17 -22.45 -1.59
CA PRO A 406 19.13 -21.42 -1.19
C PRO A 406 19.20 -20.22 -2.15
N SER A 407 18.87 -20.42 -3.43
CA SER A 407 18.83 -19.36 -4.44
C SER A 407 17.51 -18.58 -4.46
N PHE A 408 16.51 -18.95 -3.65
CA PHE A 408 15.20 -18.32 -3.63
C PHE A 408 15.25 -16.90 -3.05
N GLN A 409 14.97 -15.91 -3.89
CA GLN A 409 15.02 -14.50 -3.52
C GLN A 409 13.64 -13.96 -3.14
N LYS A 410 13.55 -13.25 -2.01
CA LYS A 410 12.39 -12.42 -1.64
C LYS A 410 12.51 -11.02 -2.25
N SER A 411 12.79 -10.98 -3.55
CA SER A 411 12.99 -9.78 -4.35
C SER A 411 12.48 -10.06 -5.78
N PHE A 412 12.86 -9.24 -6.77
CA PHE A 412 12.51 -9.44 -8.16
C PHE A 412 13.30 -10.60 -8.79
N VAL A 413 12.57 -11.48 -9.47
CA VAL A 413 13.11 -12.49 -10.40
C VAL A 413 12.36 -12.40 -11.72
N TRP A 414 13.04 -12.72 -12.82
CA TRP A 414 12.51 -12.64 -14.17
C TRP A 414 11.44 -13.72 -14.45
N ASP A 415 11.67 -14.93 -13.96
CA ASP A 415 10.74 -16.04 -14.17
C ASP A 415 9.55 -16.01 -13.19
N CYS A 416 8.46 -16.69 -13.56
CA CYS A 416 7.26 -16.77 -12.75
C CYS A 416 6.75 -18.20 -12.57
N GLY A 417 6.08 -18.45 -11.45
CA GLY A 417 5.40 -19.73 -11.22
C GLY A 417 4.77 -19.87 -9.85
N ILE A 418 5.43 -19.40 -8.79
CA ILE A 418 4.97 -19.61 -7.41
C ILE A 418 3.87 -18.61 -7.06
N VAL A 419 4.10 -17.31 -7.31
CA VAL A 419 3.10 -16.26 -7.03
C VAL A 419 1.80 -16.51 -7.80
N PRO A 420 1.80 -16.63 -9.15
CA PRO A 420 0.58 -16.97 -9.89
C PRO A 420 -0.03 -18.32 -9.50
N GLY A 421 0.80 -19.34 -9.26
CA GLY A 421 0.34 -20.68 -8.89
C GLY A 421 -0.48 -20.69 -7.60
N LEU A 422 0.03 -20.05 -6.54
CA LEU A 422 -0.67 -19.93 -5.27
C LEU A 422 -1.93 -19.06 -5.39
N SER A 423 -1.90 -17.99 -6.20
CA SER A 423 -3.11 -17.19 -6.48
C SER A 423 -4.22 -18.02 -7.11
N VAL A 424 -3.89 -18.91 -8.06
CA VAL A 424 -4.86 -19.82 -8.66
C VAL A 424 -5.42 -20.81 -7.63
N VAL A 425 -4.60 -21.37 -6.74
CA VAL A 425 -5.10 -22.24 -5.66
C VAL A 425 -6.09 -21.50 -4.77
N ILE A 426 -5.80 -20.25 -4.41
CA ILE A 426 -6.71 -19.44 -3.58
C ILE A 426 -8.02 -19.12 -4.32
N ALA A 427 -7.98 -18.96 -5.65
CA ALA A 427 -9.15 -18.69 -6.47
C ALA A 427 -10.02 -19.93 -6.75
N ALA A 428 -9.37 -21.08 -7.01
CA ALA A 428 -10.01 -22.23 -7.62
C ALA A 428 -10.25 -23.42 -6.67
N CYS A 429 -9.45 -23.56 -5.61
CA CYS A 429 -9.58 -24.67 -4.68
C CYS A 429 -10.86 -24.56 -3.83
N SER A 430 -11.50 -25.70 -3.54
CA SER A 430 -12.71 -25.74 -2.71
C SER A 430 -12.39 -25.84 -1.21
N ASP A 431 -11.22 -26.40 -0.85
CA ASP A 431 -10.81 -26.61 0.53
C ASP A 431 -10.23 -25.33 1.15
N ARG A 432 -10.90 -24.81 2.19
CA ARG A 432 -10.50 -23.57 2.86
C ARG A 432 -9.14 -23.67 3.54
N SER A 433 -8.74 -24.84 4.05
CA SER A 433 -7.45 -25.04 4.72
C SER A 433 -6.29 -24.91 3.73
N ILE A 434 -6.41 -25.55 2.57
CA ILE A 434 -5.41 -25.46 1.48
C ILE A 434 -5.25 -24.00 1.03
N ARG A 435 -6.36 -23.27 0.88
CA ARG A 435 -6.35 -21.85 0.48
C ARG A 435 -5.69 -20.95 1.52
N ILE A 436 -5.96 -21.16 2.81
CA ILE A 436 -5.34 -20.39 3.91
C ILE A 436 -3.83 -20.64 3.93
N GLU A 437 -3.41 -21.88 3.73
CA GLU A 437 -2.01 -22.25 3.68
C GLU A 437 -1.28 -21.66 2.46
N ALA A 438 -1.91 -21.67 1.29
CA ALA A 438 -1.42 -20.99 0.10
C ALA A 438 -1.27 -19.48 0.32
N LEU A 439 -2.25 -18.85 0.98
CA LEU A 439 -2.18 -17.44 1.38
C LEU A 439 -1.04 -17.17 2.37
N GLN A 440 -0.80 -18.07 3.32
CA GLN A 440 0.30 -17.92 4.27
C GLN A 440 1.66 -17.97 3.55
N ILE A 441 1.86 -18.90 2.61
CA ILE A 441 3.08 -18.96 1.81
C ILE A 441 3.26 -17.67 1.00
N LEU A 442 2.20 -17.14 0.39
CA LEU A 442 2.25 -15.83 -0.29
C LEU A 442 2.71 -14.70 0.64
N LYS A 443 2.21 -14.67 1.88
CA LYS A 443 2.65 -13.68 2.89
C LYS A 443 4.12 -13.88 3.26
N ASP A 444 4.56 -15.12 3.40
CA ASP A 444 5.93 -15.44 3.81
C ASP A 444 6.97 -15.06 2.75
N ILE A 445 6.59 -15.02 1.46
CA ILE A 445 7.50 -14.66 0.35
C ILE A 445 7.50 -13.16 0.00
N VAL A 446 6.66 -12.32 0.61
CA VAL A 446 6.71 -10.85 0.42
C VAL A 446 8.11 -10.30 0.78
N PRO A 447 8.69 -9.36 0.00
CA PRO A 447 8.15 -8.65 -1.18
C PRO A 447 8.58 -9.25 -2.54
N ARG A 448 8.52 -10.58 -2.71
CA ARG A 448 8.89 -11.24 -3.96
C ARG A 448 8.07 -10.76 -5.15
N ARG A 449 8.75 -10.56 -6.29
CA ARG A 449 8.14 -10.25 -7.60
C ARG A 449 8.62 -11.25 -8.64
N GLU A 450 7.71 -11.77 -9.45
CA GLU A 450 7.93 -12.86 -10.40
C GLU A 450 7.50 -12.45 -11.81
N GLY A 451 8.44 -12.00 -12.62
CA GLY A 451 8.15 -11.31 -13.87
C GLY A 451 7.20 -10.14 -13.58
N VAL A 452 5.98 -10.21 -14.11
CA VAL A 452 4.95 -9.20 -13.84
C VAL A 452 4.12 -9.46 -12.58
N TRP A 453 4.30 -10.55 -11.84
CA TRP A 453 3.48 -10.85 -10.67
C TRP A 453 4.07 -10.26 -9.39
N ASP A 454 3.23 -9.65 -8.56
CA ASP A 454 3.62 -9.06 -7.28
C ASP A 454 2.95 -9.83 -6.12
N SER A 455 3.78 -10.39 -5.22
CA SER A 455 3.29 -11.21 -4.09
C SER A 455 2.38 -10.42 -3.15
N TRP A 456 2.63 -9.12 -3.00
CA TRP A 456 1.86 -8.27 -2.12
C TRP A 456 0.43 -8.02 -2.64
N THR A 457 0.31 -7.76 -3.94
CA THR A 457 -0.98 -7.70 -4.67
C THR A 457 -1.72 -9.05 -4.60
N ALA A 458 -1.00 -10.16 -4.73
CA ALA A 458 -1.56 -11.50 -4.62
C ALA A 458 -2.09 -11.82 -3.20
N VAL A 459 -1.44 -11.33 -2.14
CA VAL A 459 -1.92 -11.45 -0.75
C VAL A 459 -3.26 -10.73 -0.58
N LYS A 460 -3.38 -9.47 -1.06
CA LYS A 460 -4.65 -8.73 -0.99
C LYS A 460 -5.79 -9.46 -1.69
N PHE A 461 -5.51 -9.98 -2.89
CA PHE A 461 -6.46 -10.78 -3.63
C PHE A 461 -6.91 -11.99 -2.81
N GLY A 462 -5.96 -12.74 -2.23
CA GLY A 462 -6.28 -13.92 -1.44
C GLY A 462 -7.08 -13.62 -0.16
N GLU A 463 -6.81 -12.50 0.49
CA GLU A 463 -7.56 -12.05 1.67
C GLU A 463 -9.00 -11.69 1.34
N ARG A 464 -9.21 -10.98 0.24
CA ARG A 464 -10.53 -10.67 -0.33
C ARG A 464 -11.30 -11.96 -0.63
N CYS A 465 -10.67 -12.91 -1.33
CA CYS A 465 -11.29 -14.19 -1.68
C CYS A 465 -11.64 -15.09 -0.49
N LEU A 466 -10.99 -14.89 0.67
CA LEU A 466 -11.19 -15.69 1.87
C LEU A 466 -12.03 -14.99 2.96
N GLY A 467 -12.38 -13.72 2.76
CA GLY A 467 -13.05 -12.89 3.76
C GLY A 467 -12.18 -12.65 5.00
N ILE A 468 -10.86 -12.67 4.83
CA ILE A 468 -9.89 -12.39 5.89
C ILE A 468 -9.67 -10.87 5.90
N PRO A 469 -9.69 -10.21 7.07
CA PRO A 469 -9.34 -8.79 7.16
C PRO A 469 -7.99 -8.57 6.49
N PRO A 470 -7.83 -7.52 5.67
CA PRO A 470 -6.56 -7.29 4.98
C PRO A 470 -5.41 -7.28 5.99
N THR A 471 -4.35 -8.06 5.73
CA THR A 471 -3.12 -7.97 6.50
C THR A 471 -2.58 -6.60 6.19
N ASN A 472 -2.80 -5.68 7.12
CA ASN A 472 -2.42 -4.28 7.01
C ASN A 472 -1.00 -4.15 6.46
N MET A 473 -0.92 -3.85 5.17
CA MET A 473 0.07 -2.94 4.65
C MET A 473 -0.38 -2.34 3.33
N GLU A 474 -1.69 -2.09 3.11
CA GLU A 474 -1.98 -0.92 2.28
C GLU A 474 -1.27 0.21 2.98
N THR A 475 -0.13 0.61 2.44
CA THR A 475 0.52 1.85 2.82
C THR A 475 -0.54 2.89 2.50
N VAL A 476 -1.31 3.23 3.53
CA VAL A 476 -2.17 4.41 3.52
C VAL A 476 -1.30 5.61 3.19
N ALA A 477 -0.02 5.57 3.57
CA ALA A 477 1.06 6.40 3.09
C ALA A 477 1.19 6.40 1.54
N ALA A 478 1.18 7.59 0.94
CA ALA A 478 1.43 7.77 -0.49
C ALA A 478 2.89 8.19 -0.77
N PRO A 479 3.53 7.74 -1.86
CA PRO A 479 4.86 8.19 -2.20
C PRO A 479 4.90 9.71 -2.41
N LEU A 480 6.05 10.32 -2.15
CA LEU A 480 6.25 11.74 -2.41
C LEU A 480 6.78 11.92 -3.84
N PRO A 481 6.29 12.92 -4.60
CA PRO A 481 6.87 13.27 -5.89
C PRO A 481 8.28 13.85 -5.71
N SER A 482 8.98 14.07 -6.83
CA SER A 482 10.25 14.80 -6.80
C SER A 482 10.00 16.26 -6.41
N LEU A 483 10.34 16.61 -5.17
CA LEU A 483 10.23 17.97 -4.61
C LEU A 483 11.63 18.56 -4.46
N VAL A 484 12.30 18.80 -5.57
CA VAL A 484 13.61 19.44 -5.61
C VAL A 484 13.59 20.58 -6.59
N LEU A 485 14.48 21.56 -6.42
CA LEU A 485 14.66 22.60 -7.43
C LEU A 485 15.28 22.00 -8.69
N HIS A 486 14.77 22.41 -9.86
CA HIS A 486 15.38 22.11 -11.14
C HIS A 486 16.82 22.64 -11.17
N GLY A 487 17.75 21.90 -11.76
CA GLY A 487 19.20 22.15 -11.60
C GLY A 487 19.71 23.50 -12.13
N GLU A 488 18.88 24.25 -12.83
CA GLU A 488 19.18 25.58 -13.38
C GLU A 488 18.59 26.73 -12.55
N VAL A 489 17.81 26.42 -11.52
CA VAL A 489 17.12 27.42 -10.70
C VAL A 489 18.03 27.88 -9.57
N ASP A 490 18.34 29.18 -9.54
CA ASP A 490 18.95 29.82 -8.38
C ASP A 490 17.88 30.07 -7.31
N GLN A 491 18.06 29.46 -6.12
CA GLN A 491 17.14 29.60 -5.00
C GLN A 491 16.92 31.07 -4.61
N ALA A 492 17.93 31.92 -4.73
CA ALA A 492 17.81 33.34 -4.38
C ALA A 492 16.94 34.15 -5.35
N SER A 493 16.68 33.62 -6.56
CA SER A 493 15.87 34.26 -7.59
C SER A 493 14.38 33.93 -7.53
N ILE A 494 13.99 32.99 -6.66
CA ILE A 494 12.60 32.55 -6.53
C ILE A 494 11.80 33.62 -5.80
N ASP A 495 10.70 34.06 -6.41
CA ASP A 495 9.68 34.92 -5.79
C ASP A 495 8.40 34.08 -5.53
N PRO A 496 8.23 33.51 -4.32
CA PRO A 496 7.07 32.69 -4.00
C PRO A 496 5.73 33.40 -4.18
N HIS A 497 5.68 34.71 -3.92
CA HIS A 497 4.47 35.49 -4.03
C HIS A 497 4.05 35.63 -5.50
N SER A 498 4.95 36.11 -6.37
CA SER A 498 4.60 36.29 -7.79
C SER A 498 4.25 34.96 -8.46
N ILE A 499 4.94 33.87 -8.11
CA ILE A 499 4.66 32.53 -8.66
C ILE A 499 3.27 32.07 -8.23
N THR A 500 2.95 32.19 -6.95
CA THR A 500 1.64 31.78 -6.41
C THR A 500 0.51 32.60 -7.01
N GLN A 501 0.69 33.92 -7.08
CA GLN A 501 -0.31 34.83 -7.64
C GLN A 501 -0.61 34.50 -9.12
N THR A 502 0.43 34.23 -9.92
CA THR A 502 0.25 33.81 -11.31
C THR A 502 -0.47 32.46 -11.40
N TRP A 503 -0.12 31.48 -10.56
CA TRP A 503 -0.78 30.18 -10.54
C TRP A 503 -2.28 30.30 -10.20
N LEU A 504 -2.64 31.06 -9.15
CA LEU A 504 -4.03 31.29 -8.75
C LEU A 504 -4.84 32.00 -9.84
N LYS A 505 -4.25 33.00 -10.52
CA LYS A 505 -4.89 33.68 -11.66
C LYS A 505 -5.19 32.71 -12.80
N ASN A 506 -4.27 31.79 -13.12
CA ASN A 506 -4.48 30.81 -14.17
C ASN A 506 -5.56 29.78 -13.79
N LEU A 507 -5.59 29.33 -12.53
CA LEU A 507 -6.65 28.46 -12.03
C LEU A 507 -8.02 29.16 -12.12
N GLN A 508 -8.12 30.40 -11.63
CA GLN A 508 -9.34 31.20 -11.72
C GLN A 508 -9.78 31.41 -13.17
N HIS A 509 -8.84 31.64 -14.08
CA HIS A 509 -9.14 31.75 -15.51
C HIS A 509 -9.77 30.45 -16.06
N LYS A 510 -9.16 29.29 -15.78
CA LYS A 510 -9.72 27.99 -16.21
C LYS A 510 -11.11 27.72 -15.64
N ILE A 511 -11.33 28.03 -14.36
CA ILE A 511 -12.65 27.91 -13.72
C ILE A 511 -13.66 28.81 -14.45
N SER A 512 -13.31 30.07 -14.72
CA SER A 512 -14.20 31.01 -15.40
C SER A 512 -14.56 30.61 -16.84
N GLN A 513 -13.67 29.90 -17.53
CA GLN A 513 -13.87 29.41 -18.90
C GLN A 513 -14.44 27.99 -18.95
N ASN A 514 -14.70 27.36 -17.80
CA ASN A 514 -15.06 25.95 -17.68
C ASN A 514 -14.09 25.00 -18.41
N GLN A 515 -12.79 25.34 -18.40
CA GLN A 515 -11.71 24.57 -19.04
C GLN A 515 -11.01 23.66 -18.02
N LEU A 516 -11.81 22.81 -17.37
CA LEU A 516 -11.35 21.97 -16.26
C LEU A 516 -11.15 20.50 -16.65
N SER A 517 -11.38 20.13 -17.91
CA SER A 517 -11.15 18.76 -18.42
C SER A 517 -9.68 18.37 -18.48
N ASP A 518 -8.78 19.35 -18.65
CA ASP A 518 -7.34 19.18 -18.58
C ASP A 518 -6.73 20.25 -17.68
N ILE A 519 -6.07 19.80 -16.62
CA ILE A 519 -5.42 20.63 -15.59
C ILE A 519 -3.91 20.37 -15.52
N SER A 520 -3.34 19.60 -16.47
CA SER A 520 -1.94 19.15 -16.44
C SER A 520 -0.90 20.28 -16.58
N ASP A 521 -1.33 21.46 -17.04
CA ASP A 521 -0.53 22.69 -17.06
C ASP A 521 -0.42 23.35 -15.67
N LEU A 522 -1.39 23.11 -14.77
CA LEU A 522 -1.41 23.68 -13.43
C LEU A 522 -0.96 22.69 -12.34
N PHE A 523 -1.04 21.38 -12.59
CA PHE A 523 -0.81 20.35 -11.58
C PHE A 523 0.24 19.34 -12.02
N ILE A 524 1.05 18.83 -11.08
CA ILE A 524 1.90 17.66 -11.34
C ILE A 524 1.04 16.40 -11.48
N SER A 525 1.59 15.32 -12.05
CA SER A 525 0.83 14.07 -12.28
C SER A 525 0.28 13.43 -11.00
N ASP A 526 1.07 13.43 -9.92
CA ASP A 526 0.66 12.93 -8.60
C ASP A 526 0.21 14.08 -7.68
N CYS A 527 -0.71 14.91 -8.18
CA CYS A 527 -1.29 16.02 -7.43
C CYS A 527 -2.43 15.59 -6.50
N TRP A 528 -2.80 16.50 -5.59
CA TRP A 528 -3.86 16.29 -4.63
C TRP A 528 -4.74 17.53 -4.51
N TRP A 529 -6.04 17.32 -4.41
CA TRP A 529 -6.98 18.35 -3.99
C TRP A 529 -7.76 17.86 -2.77
N ARG A 530 -7.61 18.55 -1.63
CA ARG A 530 -8.35 18.25 -0.40
C ARG A 530 -9.33 19.36 -0.08
N ASP A 531 -10.61 19.07 -0.15
CA ASP A 531 -11.67 20.01 0.21
C ASP A 531 -12.23 19.70 1.61
N ILE A 532 -12.37 20.74 2.44
CA ILE A 532 -13.11 20.71 3.70
C ILE A 532 -14.34 21.60 3.49
N ILE A 533 -15.43 20.96 3.07
CA ILE A 533 -16.80 21.47 2.95
C ILE A 533 -17.03 22.72 2.09
N ALA A 534 -16.01 23.25 1.40
CA ALA A 534 -16.16 24.49 0.63
C ALA A 534 -16.79 24.27 -0.74
N LEU A 535 -16.50 23.13 -1.39
CA LEU A 535 -16.95 22.82 -2.74
C LEU A 535 -18.02 21.73 -2.76
N SER A 536 -17.97 20.76 -1.82
CA SER A 536 -18.85 19.59 -1.85
C SER A 536 -19.65 19.30 -0.58
N TRP A 537 -19.63 20.18 0.42
CA TRP A 537 -20.26 19.94 1.74
C TRP A 537 -19.83 18.62 2.41
N ASP A 538 -18.64 18.12 2.07
CA ASP A 538 -18.01 16.93 2.65
C ASP A 538 -16.51 17.20 2.83
N ILE A 539 -15.83 16.38 3.64
CA ILE A 539 -14.37 16.31 3.67
C ILE A 539 -13.95 15.26 2.64
N THR A 540 -13.32 15.70 1.56
CA THR A 540 -12.97 14.86 0.41
C THR A 540 -11.54 15.10 -0.06
N THR A 541 -10.88 14.04 -0.54
CA THR A 541 -9.51 14.09 -1.05
C THR A 541 -9.44 13.42 -2.42
N LYS A 542 -9.00 14.17 -3.43
CA LYS A 542 -8.83 13.70 -4.82
C LYS A 542 -7.36 13.55 -5.15
N ARG A 543 -7.01 12.48 -5.88
CA ARG A 543 -5.62 12.21 -6.28
C ARG A 543 -5.47 12.18 -7.81
N GLY A 544 -4.41 12.81 -8.29
CA GLY A 544 -4.04 12.85 -9.69
C GLY A 544 -4.94 13.74 -10.54
N HIS A 545 -4.56 13.90 -11.80
CA HIS A 545 -5.24 14.81 -12.73
C HIS A 545 -6.71 14.45 -12.95
N HIS A 546 -7.02 13.17 -13.14
CA HIS A 546 -8.36 12.73 -13.52
C HIS A 546 -9.41 13.04 -12.46
N GLU A 547 -9.20 12.58 -11.22
CA GLU A 547 -10.14 12.79 -10.12
C GLU A 547 -10.24 14.27 -9.75
N THR A 548 -9.11 14.98 -9.75
CA THR A 548 -9.08 16.42 -9.45
C THR A 548 -9.84 17.23 -10.52
N ALA A 549 -9.61 16.94 -11.81
CA ALA A 549 -10.30 17.59 -12.92
C ALA A 549 -11.81 17.32 -12.86
N GLN A 550 -12.21 16.08 -12.63
CA GLN A 550 -13.61 15.69 -12.50
C GLN A 550 -14.29 16.41 -11.33
N PHE A 551 -13.65 16.43 -10.17
CA PHE A 551 -14.16 17.11 -8.98
C PHE A 551 -14.34 18.62 -9.22
N LEU A 552 -13.31 19.29 -9.77
CA LEU A 552 -13.41 20.72 -10.07
C LEU A 552 -14.49 21.01 -11.11
N HIS A 553 -14.57 20.21 -12.17
CA HIS A 553 -15.60 20.36 -13.20
C HIS A 553 -17.02 20.21 -12.63
N GLN A 554 -17.21 19.30 -11.66
CA GLN A 554 -18.50 19.07 -11.02
C GLN A 554 -18.85 20.15 -9.98
N HIS A 555 -17.87 20.63 -9.22
CA HIS A 555 -18.13 21.41 -8.00
C HIS A 555 -17.75 22.89 -8.08
N ALA A 556 -16.76 23.31 -8.87
CA ALA A 556 -16.28 24.70 -8.84
C ALA A 556 -17.37 25.71 -9.29
N ALA A 557 -18.13 25.38 -10.34
CA ALA A 557 -19.19 26.24 -10.84
C ALA A 557 -20.47 26.20 -9.97
N THR A 558 -20.78 25.03 -9.40
CA THR A 558 -21.95 24.84 -8.55
C THR A 558 -21.76 25.53 -7.19
N SER A 559 -20.57 25.42 -6.58
CA SER A 559 -20.19 26.17 -5.38
C SER A 559 -19.96 27.66 -5.65
N GLY A 560 -19.62 28.03 -6.89
CA GLY A 560 -19.30 29.40 -7.27
C GLY A 560 -17.93 29.87 -6.77
N LEU A 561 -16.94 28.97 -6.76
CA LEU A 561 -15.57 29.26 -6.37
C LEU A 561 -14.99 30.42 -7.20
N SER A 562 -14.62 31.51 -6.53
CA SER A 562 -14.11 32.72 -7.17
C SER A 562 -13.22 33.54 -6.23
N GLN A 563 -12.65 34.64 -6.75
CA GLN A 563 -11.80 35.59 -6.01
C GLN A 563 -10.63 34.91 -5.30
N LEU A 564 -9.84 34.13 -6.04
CA LEU A 564 -8.65 33.48 -5.53
C LEU A 564 -7.53 34.50 -5.32
N GLU A 565 -7.29 34.90 -4.07
CA GLU A 565 -6.34 35.95 -3.71
C GLU A 565 -5.27 35.43 -2.75
N VAL A 566 -4.01 35.83 -2.98
CA VAL A 566 -2.89 35.45 -2.10
C VAL A 566 -3.07 36.12 -0.74
N ILE A 567 -2.79 35.39 0.35
CA ILE A 567 -2.70 35.97 1.68
C ILE A 567 -1.26 36.47 1.90
N ASP A 568 -1.05 37.78 1.89
CA ASP A 568 0.30 38.37 1.94
C ASP A 568 0.90 38.50 3.35
N GLY A 569 0.12 38.27 4.39
CA GLY A 569 0.48 38.55 5.78
C GLY A 569 0.58 37.32 6.67
N GLY A 570 1.35 37.45 7.75
CA GLY A 570 1.38 36.49 8.85
C GLY A 570 2.03 35.15 8.49
N ALA A 571 1.51 34.08 9.10
CA ALA A 571 2.07 32.74 8.95
C ALA A 571 1.71 32.06 7.62
N LEU A 572 0.69 32.58 6.93
CA LEU A 572 0.18 32.03 5.67
C LEU A 572 0.79 32.70 4.43
N GLN A 573 1.69 33.68 4.60
CA GLN A 573 2.34 34.34 3.48
C GLN A 573 3.13 33.37 2.59
N PRO A 574 3.22 33.60 1.28
CA PRO A 574 3.98 32.76 0.37
C PRO A 574 5.43 32.60 0.82
N ARG A 575 5.89 31.35 0.94
CA ARG A 575 7.28 31.06 1.33
C ARG A 575 7.82 29.84 0.59
N LEU A 576 9.14 29.83 0.41
CA LEU A 576 9.85 28.62 -0.02
C LEU A 576 10.08 27.73 1.21
N SER A 577 9.37 26.61 1.26
CA SER A 577 9.49 25.61 2.32
C SER A 577 10.58 24.60 1.97
N ASN A 578 11.38 24.21 2.96
CA ASN A 578 12.37 23.15 2.85
C ASN A 578 12.24 22.20 4.05
N MET A 579 11.82 20.97 3.78
CA MET A 579 11.69 19.92 4.79
C MET A 579 12.62 18.77 4.43
N GLY A 580 13.80 18.72 5.05
CA GLY A 580 14.77 17.64 4.85
C GLY A 580 15.23 17.49 3.40
N GLY A 581 15.31 18.60 2.64
CA GLY A 581 15.68 18.61 1.22
C GLY A 581 14.50 18.51 0.25
N LEU A 582 13.28 18.30 0.75
CA LEU A 582 12.05 18.46 -0.02
C LEU A 582 11.70 19.94 -0.09
N ILE A 583 11.69 20.52 -1.28
CA ILE A 583 11.53 21.95 -1.53
C ILE A 583 10.26 22.20 -2.33
N TRP A 584 9.40 23.10 -1.83
CA TRP A 584 8.19 23.56 -2.50
C TRP A 584 7.85 24.99 -2.07
N ILE A 585 7.02 25.70 -2.83
CA ILE A 585 6.39 26.94 -2.35
C ILE A 585 5.14 26.56 -1.57
N GLU A 586 4.99 27.05 -0.34
CA GLU A 586 3.76 26.95 0.45
C GLU A 586 3.15 28.34 0.61
N SER A 587 1.86 28.47 0.30
CA SER A 587 1.14 29.74 0.42
C SER A 587 -0.31 29.53 0.79
N GLY A 588 -0.83 30.41 1.65
CA GLY A 588 -2.27 30.57 1.85
C GLY A 588 -2.91 31.43 0.76
N PHE A 589 -4.20 31.22 0.54
CA PHE A 589 -5.04 32.05 -0.33
C PHE A 589 -6.46 32.16 0.26
N SER A 590 -7.15 33.27 0.03
CA SER A 590 -8.58 33.43 0.31
C SER A 590 -9.41 33.19 -0.94
N PHE A 591 -10.67 32.82 -0.75
CA PHE A 591 -11.65 32.65 -1.82
C PHE A 591 -13.08 32.91 -1.36
N GLU A 592 -13.98 33.14 -2.32
CA GLU A 592 -15.42 33.21 -2.10
C GLU A 592 -16.15 32.03 -2.76
N THR A 593 -17.27 31.63 -2.16
CA THR A 593 -18.29 30.74 -2.74
C THR A 593 -19.64 31.45 -2.73
N LYS A 594 -20.67 30.84 -3.33
CA LYS A 594 -22.06 31.36 -3.26
C LYS A 594 -22.58 31.48 -1.83
N VAL A 595 -22.11 30.63 -0.94
CA VAL A 595 -22.63 30.51 0.43
C VAL A 595 -21.76 31.21 1.47
N GLY A 596 -20.51 31.56 1.15
CA GLY A 596 -19.58 32.02 2.17
C GLY A 596 -18.18 32.38 1.67
N THR A 597 -17.26 32.52 2.62
CA THR A 597 -15.84 32.81 2.40
C THR A 597 -14.99 31.69 2.99
N GLY A 598 -13.82 31.47 2.40
CA GLY A 598 -12.91 30.43 2.83
C GLY A 598 -11.45 30.78 2.62
N ARG A 599 -10.60 29.97 3.22
CA ARG A 599 -9.14 30.01 3.04
C ARG A 599 -8.66 28.66 2.57
N GLY A 600 -7.62 28.67 1.76
CA GLY A 600 -6.97 27.49 1.23
C GLY A 600 -5.45 27.56 1.38
N ILE A 601 -4.81 26.41 1.18
CA ILE A 601 -3.34 26.29 1.13
C ILE A 601 -2.97 25.67 -0.21
N VAL A 602 -1.98 26.25 -0.89
CA VAL A 602 -1.39 25.67 -2.09
C VAL A 602 0.09 25.35 -1.86
N ARG A 603 0.51 24.18 -2.33
CA ARG A 603 1.90 23.73 -2.35
C ARG A 603 2.34 23.51 -3.80
N LEU A 604 3.27 24.32 -4.28
CA LEU A 604 3.75 24.28 -5.67
C LEU A 604 5.14 23.61 -5.74
N ALA A 605 5.26 22.61 -6.60
CA ALA A 605 6.51 21.93 -6.93
C ALA A 605 7.16 22.58 -8.16
N ASN A 606 8.50 22.67 -8.14
CA ASN A 606 9.27 23.16 -9.27
C ASN A 606 9.46 22.02 -10.30
N VAL A 607 9.00 22.23 -11.53
CA VAL A 607 9.04 21.20 -12.59
C VAL A 607 9.89 21.60 -13.80
N GLY A 608 10.41 22.83 -13.80
CA GLY A 608 11.30 23.36 -14.83
C GLY A 608 11.96 24.67 -14.39
N PRO A 609 12.82 25.28 -15.22
CA PRO A 609 13.58 26.49 -14.85
C PRO A 609 12.72 27.68 -14.38
N VAL A 610 11.49 27.78 -14.91
CA VAL A 610 10.53 28.85 -14.55
C VAL A 610 9.13 28.29 -14.25
N GLU A 611 8.98 26.97 -14.26
CA GLU A 611 7.67 26.31 -14.23
C GLU A 611 7.40 25.73 -12.83
N TRP A 612 6.23 26.08 -12.29
CA TRP A 612 5.75 25.65 -10.98
C TRP A 612 4.33 25.15 -11.11
N LYS A 613 4.08 23.94 -10.58
CA LYS A 613 2.77 23.28 -10.63
C LYS A 613 2.34 22.83 -9.25
N ALA A 614 1.04 22.82 -9.00
CA ALA A 614 0.50 22.37 -7.74
C ALA A 614 0.76 20.88 -7.52
N TRP A 615 1.32 20.60 -6.35
CA TRP A 615 1.37 19.28 -5.74
C TRP A 615 0.14 19.07 -4.86
N ILE A 616 -0.16 19.99 -3.95
CA ILE A 616 -1.34 19.91 -3.07
C ILE A 616 -2.09 21.23 -3.12
N VAL A 617 -3.39 21.16 -3.32
CA VAL A 617 -4.33 22.27 -3.11
C VAL A 617 -5.31 21.87 -2.03
N HIS A 618 -5.56 22.79 -1.11
CA HIS A 618 -6.52 22.63 -0.04
C HIS A 618 -7.50 23.80 -0.05
N THR A 619 -8.79 23.50 0.10
CA THR A 619 -9.85 24.49 0.29
C THR A 619 -10.61 24.21 1.59
N ASN A 620 -10.87 25.24 2.39
CA ASN A 620 -11.62 25.14 3.64
C ASN A 620 -12.61 26.31 3.74
N LEU A 621 -13.88 26.01 4.02
CA LEU A 621 -14.89 27.02 4.28
C LEU A 621 -14.72 27.58 5.69
N ASP A 622 -14.57 28.89 5.83
CA ASP A 622 -14.41 29.53 7.14
C ASP A 622 -15.72 30.10 7.66
N GLU A 623 -16.53 30.73 6.81
CA GLU A 623 -17.74 31.44 7.24
C GLU A 623 -18.87 31.27 6.24
N LEU A 624 -20.11 31.31 6.74
CA LEU A 624 -21.32 31.39 5.92
C LEU A 624 -21.77 32.85 5.87
N ARG A 625 -22.03 33.35 4.66
CA ARG A 625 -22.44 34.74 4.42
C ARG A 625 -23.77 35.01 5.10
N GLY A 626 -23.79 35.98 6.01
CA GLY A 626 -24.97 36.34 6.80
C GLY A 626 -25.23 35.47 8.03
N PHE A 627 -24.35 34.51 8.31
CA PHE A 627 -24.40 33.64 9.48
C PHE A 627 -23.02 33.52 10.14
N GLU A 628 -22.26 34.61 10.14
CA GLU A 628 -20.94 34.69 10.76
C GLU A 628 -21.04 34.41 12.27
N GLU A 629 -20.05 33.70 12.83
CA GLU A 629 -20.05 33.32 14.25
C GLU A 629 -20.07 34.57 15.14
N GLN A 630 -21.11 34.70 15.95
CA GLN A 630 -21.20 35.72 16.98
C GLN A 630 -20.50 35.25 18.25
N SER A 631 -20.08 36.20 19.10
CA SER A 631 -19.53 35.84 20.41
C SER A 631 -20.57 35.05 21.22
N PRO A 632 -20.26 33.82 21.68
CA PRO A 632 -21.18 33.04 22.51
C PRO A 632 -21.23 33.54 23.97
N LEU A 633 -20.48 34.60 24.31
CA LEU A 633 -20.42 35.19 25.65
C LEU A 633 -21.68 36.04 25.93
N GLY A 634 -22.47 35.61 26.92
CA GLY A 634 -23.65 36.32 27.38
C GLY A 634 -24.87 35.41 27.53
N LYS A 635 -25.88 35.87 28.28
CA LYS A 635 -27.18 35.20 28.38
C LYS A 635 -27.93 35.40 27.07
N GLY A 636 -28.00 34.37 26.24
CA GLY A 636 -29.04 34.28 25.22
C GLY A 636 -30.37 33.99 25.90
N ASP A 637 -31.48 34.52 25.38
CA ASP A 637 -32.80 34.00 25.72
C ASP A 637 -32.83 32.53 25.27
N GLY A 638 -32.60 31.62 26.21
CA GLY A 638 -32.59 30.19 25.94
C GLY A 638 -33.95 29.79 25.38
N ASP A 639 -34.01 29.51 24.09
CA ASP A 639 -35.16 28.81 23.52
C ASP A 639 -35.41 27.55 24.35
N LYS A 640 -36.67 27.38 24.73
CA LYS A 640 -37.10 26.34 25.69
C LYS A 640 -36.48 24.99 25.34
N GLU A 641 -35.88 24.34 26.33
CA GLU A 641 -35.22 23.02 26.29
C GLU A 641 -36.03 21.88 25.63
N GLU A 642 -37.30 22.11 25.34
CA GLU A 642 -38.23 21.17 24.72
C GLU A 642 -38.15 21.13 23.18
N ASN A 643 -37.49 22.09 22.51
CA ASN A 643 -37.47 22.21 21.04
C ASN A 643 -36.05 22.44 20.46
N CYS A 644 -35.06 21.63 20.84
CA CYS A 644 -33.70 21.73 20.29
C CYS A 644 -33.64 21.27 18.82
N GLN A 645 -32.90 22.00 17.98
CA GLN A 645 -32.61 21.58 16.59
C GLN A 645 -31.59 20.44 16.57
N VAL A 646 -30.61 20.49 17.48
CA VAL A 646 -29.51 19.53 17.61
C VAL A 646 -29.51 18.89 18.99
N LEU A 647 -29.53 17.57 19.05
CA LEU A 647 -29.25 16.82 20.28
C LEU A 647 -27.83 16.25 20.23
N ILE A 648 -26.98 16.65 21.19
CA ILE A 648 -25.60 16.18 21.32
C ILE A 648 -25.52 15.18 22.47
N ILE A 649 -25.13 13.94 22.17
CA ILE A 649 -24.96 12.88 23.16
C ILE A 649 -23.48 12.81 23.56
N GLY A 650 -23.16 13.37 24.74
CA GLY A 650 -21.83 13.40 25.33
C GLY A 650 -21.37 14.82 25.67
N ALA A 651 -21.08 15.08 26.94
CA ALA A 651 -20.58 16.36 27.48
C ALA A 651 -19.06 16.37 27.70
N GLY A 652 -18.33 15.61 26.88
CA GLY A 652 -16.86 15.67 26.80
C GLY A 652 -16.36 16.88 26.01
N GLN A 653 -15.04 16.96 25.78
CA GLN A 653 -14.45 18.12 25.07
C GLN A 653 -15.04 18.34 23.67
N SER A 654 -15.37 17.26 22.95
CA SER A 654 -15.90 17.33 21.59
C SER A 654 -17.34 17.86 21.55
N GLY A 655 -18.19 17.46 22.51
CA GLY A 655 -19.57 17.93 22.62
C GLY A 655 -19.65 19.40 23.05
N LEU A 656 -18.83 19.79 24.05
CA LEU A 656 -18.73 21.18 24.49
C LEU A 656 -18.22 22.11 23.39
N ALA A 657 -17.19 21.70 22.65
CA ALA A 657 -16.64 22.48 21.53
C ALA A 657 -17.69 22.69 20.42
N LEU A 658 -18.43 21.65 20.03
CA LEU A 658 -19.48 21.77 19.02
C LEU A 658 -20.65 22.63 19.48
N ALA A 659 -21.11 22.45 20.72
CA ALA A 659 -22.22 23.25 21.26
C ALA A 659 -21.89 24.75 21.30
N ALA A 660 -20.66 25.11 21.65
CA ALA A 660 -20.21 26.50 21.62
C ALA A 660 -20.25 27.10 20.21
N ARG A 661 -19.81 26.34 19.20
CA ARG A 661 -19.87 26.74 17.78
C ARG A 661 -21.31 26.86 17.27
N LEU A 662 -22.17 25.91 17.60
CA LEU A 662 -23.60 25.97 17.23
C LEU A 662 -24.29 27.17 17.87
N LYS A 663 -24.01 27.46 19.15
CA LYS A 663 -24.50 28.66 19.84
C LYS A 663 -24.03 29.95 19.14
N ALA A 664 -22.75 30.02 18.76
CA ALA A 664 -22.20 31.15 18.01
C ALA A 664 -22.88 31.36 16.63
N LEU A 665 -23.40 30.29 16.02
CA LEU A 665 -24.15 30.31 14.75
C LEU A 665 -25.67 30.46 14.94
N GLY A 666 -26.15 30.61 16.17
CA GLY A 666 -27.58 30.72 16.49
C GLY A 666 -28.38 29.44 16.23
N VAL A 667 -27.75 28.26 16.34
CA VAL A 667 -28.43 26.95 16.24
C VAL A 667 -28.69 26.40 17.64
N SER A 668 -29.96 26.11 17.95
CA SER A 668 -30.38 25.59 19.25
C SER A 668 -29.91 24.14 19.45
N ALA A 669 -29.07 23.92 20.47
CA ALA A 669 -28.49 22.63 20.79
C ALA A 669 -28.65 22.28 22.27
N LEU A 670 -28.98 21.02 22.55
CA LEU A 670 -29.00 20.45 23.90
C LEU A 670 -27.93 19.35 24.00
N ILE A 671 -27.09 19.41 25.04
CA ILE A 671 -26.15 18.34 25.37
C ILE A 671 -26.77 17.45 26.44
N VAL A 672 -26.70 16.13 26.25
CA VAL A 672 -27.06 15.13 27.27
C VAL A 672 -25.87 14.24 27.59
N ASP A 673 -25.64 13.94 28.87
CA ASP A 673 -24.61 13.00 29.30
C ASP A 673 -25.12 12.10 30.43
N LYS A 674 -24.74 10.82 30.39
CA LYS A 674 -25.09 9.85 31.43
C LYS A 674 -24.35 10.08 32.75
N SER A 675 -23.25 10.83 32.71
CA SER A 675 -22.43 11.14 33.86
C SER A 675 -23.10 12.22 34.70
N PRO A 676 -23.05 12.13 36.04
CA PRO A 676 -23.73 13.08 36.91
C PRO A 676 -23.07 14.47 36.95
N GLN A 677 -21.79 14.60 36.56
CA GLN A 677 -21.05 15.86 36.57
C GLN A 677 -20.25 16.10 35.29
N ILE A 678 -20.03 17.37 34.95
CA ILE A 678 -19.09 17.76 33.89
C ILE A 678 -17.68 17.28 34.25
N GLY A 679 -16.95 16.83 33.22
CA GLY A 679 -15.59 16.34 33.36
C GLY A 679 -15.47 14.93 33.94
N ASP A 680 -16.58 14.23 34.21
CA ASP A 680 -16.51 12.86 34.76
C ASP A 680 -15.80 11.85 33.84
N SER A 681 -15.81 12.09 32.53
CA SER A 681 -14.99 11.34 31.56
C SER A 681 -13.48 11.40 31.87
N TRP A 682 -13.03 12.49 32.49
CA TRP A 682 -11.68 12.67 33.00
C TRP A 682 -11.57 12.25 34.46
N ARG A 683 -12.56 12.61 35.31
CA ARG A 683 -12.56 12.35 36.75
C ARG A 683 -12.42 10.87 37.09
N GLN A 684 -13.04 10.00 36.28
CA GLN A 684 -13.00 8.55 36.41
C GLN A 684 -11.66 7.92 35.99
N ARG A 685 -10.72 8.68 35.42
CA ARG A 685 -9.36 8.22 35.12
C ARG A 685 -8.48 8.25 36.37
N TYR A 686 -7.38 7.49 36.33
CA TYR A 686 -6.39 7.45 37.40
C TYR A 686 -5.83 8.84 37.75
N GLU A 687 -5.48 9.03 39.03
CA GLU A 687 -5.08 10.32 39.60
C GLU A 687 -3.91 10.98 38.88
N SER A 688 -2.93 10.19 38.44
CA SER A 688 -1.68 10.68 37.84
C SER A 688 -1.79 11.18 36.39
N ILE A 689 -2.95 11.08 35.74
CA ILE A 689 -3.09 11.38 34.30
C ILE A 689 -2.87 12.88 33.98
N LYS A 690 -2.11 13.14 32.91
CA LYS A 690 -1.89 14.48 32.32
C LYS A 690 -2.06 14.44 30.80
N SER A 691 -2.27 15.60 30.18
CA SER A 691 -2.25 15.72 28.72
C SER A 691 -0.86 15.36 28.17
N HIS A 692 -0.84 14.67 27.02
CA HIS A 692 0.40 14.45 26.27
C HIS A 692 0.75 15.62 25.34
N THR A 693 -0.20 16.54 25.19
CA THR A 693 -0.11 17.72 24.34
C THR A 693 0.02 18.96 25.21
N PRO A 694 0.81 19.95 24.78
CA PRO A 694 0.98 21.20 25.50
C PRO A 694 -0.27 22.08 25.40
N ARG A 695 -0.45 22.97 26.37
CA ARG A 695 -1.66 23.78 26.58
C ARG A 695 -2.04 24.60 25.35
N TYR A 696 -1.04 25.09 24.61
CA TYR A 696 -1.25 25.90 23.41
C TYR A 696 -1.91 25.11 22.25
N THR A 697 -1.82 23.78 22.23
CA THR A 697 -2.56 22.96 21.25
C THR A 697 -3.96 22.57 21.71
N ASP A 698 -4.27 22.74 22.99
CA ASP A 698 -5.46 22.14 23.62
C ASP A 698 -6.59 23.16 23.88
N HIS A 699 -6.44 24.42 23.46
CA HIS A 699 -7.47 25.45 23.61
C HIS A 699 -8.84 25.02 23.06
N PHE A 700 -9.90 25.44 23.74
CA PHE A 700 -11.28 25.28 23.28
C PHE A 700 -11.65 26.40 22.30
N PRO A 701 -12.67 26.21 21.45
CA PRO A 701 -13.24 27.31 20.68
C PRO A 701 -13.64 28.50 21.57
N HIS A 702 -13.34 29.72 21.11
CA HIS A 702 -13.70 31.00 21.75
C HIS A 702 -13.05 31.32 23.10
N LEU A 703 -12.52 30.34 23.85
CA LEU A 703 -11.84 30.56 25.14
C LEU A 703 -10.58 29.71 25.23
N ASP A 704 -9.44 30.40 25.35
CA ASP A 704 -8.14 29.78 25.58
C ASP A 704 -7.96 29.40 27.05
N TYR A 705 -7.20 28.33 27.29
CA TYR A 705 -6.76 27.97 28.64
C TYR A 705 -5.96 29.13 29.27
N PRO A 706 -6.10 29.38 30.59
CA PRO A 706 -5.38 30.44 31.28
C PRO A 706 -3.86 30.33 31.08
N SER A 707 -3.17 31.47 31.01
CA SER A 707 -1.73 31.51 30.76
C SER A 707 -0.87 31.04 31.94
N ASP A 708 -1.44 30.99 33.14
CA ASP A 708 -0.81 30.50 34.37
C ASP A 708 -0.98 28.99 34.60
N TYR A 709 -1.78 28.31 33.76
CA TYR A 709 -1.88 26.84 33.78
C TYR A 709 -0.59 26.23 33.23
N PRO A 710 -0.19 25.02 33.72
CA PRO A 710 0.98 24.34 33.20
C PRO A 710 0.80 23.97 31.72
N ASP A 711 1.91 23.85 30.99
CA ASP A 711 1.85 23.44 29.59
C ASP A 711 1.28 22.03 29.44
N PHE A 712 1.62 21.08 30.31
CA PHE A 712 0.97 19.76 30.33
C PHE A 712 -0.10 19.73 31.41
N LEU A 713 -1.36 19.80 30.99
CA LEU A 713 -2.53 19.95 31.85
C LEU A 713 -2.76 18.67 32.65
N THR A 714 -2.96 18.82 33.96
CA THR A 714 -3.40 17.71 34.81
C THR A 714 -4.90 17.45 34.63
N LYS A 715 -5.35 16.27 35.06
CA LYS A 715 -6.78 15.94 35.17
C LYS A 715 -7.62 17.06 35.78
N ASP A 716 -7.18 17.63 36.90
CA ASP A 716 -7.96 18.63 37.63
C ASP A 716 -8.03 19.98 36.90
N HIS A 717 -6.95 20.39 36.21
CA HIS A 717 -6.98 21.59 35.36
C HIS A 717 -7.98 21.42 34.20
N ILE A 718 -7.99 20.24 33.56
CA ILE A 718 -8.93 19.94 32.46
C ILE A 718 -10.38 19.99 32.97
N ILE A 719 -10.67 19.32 34.09
CA ILE A 719 -12.01 19.28 34.68
C ILE A 719 -12.46 20.68 35.07
N SER A 720 -11.64 21.43 35.80
CA SER A 720 -11.95 22.79 36.24
C SER A 720 -12.22 23.71 35.05
N TRP A 721 -11.43 23.57 33.97
CA TRP A 721 -11.66 24.34 32.76
C TRP A 721 -12.96 23.95 32.05
N MET A 722 -13.28 22.67 31.92
CA MET A 722 -14.55 22.24 31.33
C MET A 722 -15.75 22.78 32.13
N GLU A 723 -15.69 22.72 33.47
CA GLU A 723 -16.67 23.28 34.39
C GLU A 723 -16.80 24.81 34.25
N HIS A 724 -15.68 25.51 34.05
CA HIS A 724 -15.69 26.95 33.79
C HIS A 724 -16.27 27.28 32.41
N TYR A 725 -15.82 26.58 31.37
CA TYR A 725 -16.16 26.81 29.97
C TYR A 725 -17.67 26.71 29.74
N HIS A 726 -18.32 25.64 30.20
CA HIS A 726 -19.76 25.46 29.98
C HIS A 726 -20.60 26.51 30.72
N LYS A 727 -20.16 26.98 31.91
CA LYS A 727 -20.85 28.01 32.69
C LYS A 727 -20.68 29.39 32.07
N THR A 728 -19.46 29.73 31.67
CA THR A 728 -19.13 31.03 31.07
C THR A 728 -19.85 31.21 29.73
N LEU A 729 -19.97 30.14 28.95
CA LEU A 729 -20.68 30.15 27.68
C LEU A 729 -22.17 29.82 27.81
N ASP A 730 -22.69 29.54 29.01
CA ASP A 730 -24.09 29.20 29.27
C ASP A 730 -24.63 28.17 28.26
N LEU A 731 -23.94 27.02 28.17
CA LEU A 731 -24.29 25.92 27.26
C LEU A 731 -25.43 25.08 27.86
N PRO A 732 -26.49 24.74 27.10
CA PRO A 732 -27.58 23.88 27.59
C PRO A 732 -27.12 22.44 27.77
N ILE A 733 -27.08 21.94 29.01
CA ILE A 733 -26.61 20.59 29.34
C ILE A 733 -27.51 19.93 30.39
N GLU A 734 -27.91 18.69 30.12
CA GLU A 734 -28.53 17.80 31.09
C GLU A 734 -27.63 16.60 31.43
N LEU A 735 -27.33 16.46 32.72
CA LEU A 735 -26.42 15.44 33.26
C LEU A 735 -27.18 14.32 33.97
N GLY A 736 -26.55 13.15 34.05
CA GLY A 736 -27.17 11.93 34.56
C GLY A 736 -28.32 11.42 33.69
N VAL A 737 -28.41 11.88 32.43
CA VAL A 737 -29.44 11.48 31.47
C VAL A 737 -28.94 10.33 30.62
N THR A 738 -29.71 9.25 30.58
CA THR A 738 -29.43 8.11 29.70
C THR A 738 -30.28 8.17 28.44
N VAL A 739 -29.65 7.87 27.31
CA VAL A 739 -30.33 7.80 26.00
C VAL A 739 -30.83 6.38 25.78
N GLY A 740 -32.11 6.25 25.50
CA GLY A 740 -32.78 5.00 25.18
C GLY A 740 -32.96 4.81 23.68
N LYS A 741 -34.14 4.35 23.27
CA LYS A 741 -34.46 4.10 21.86
C LYS A 741 -34.41 5.38 21.04
N ILE A 742 -33.79 5.28 19.86
CA ILE A 742 -33.71 6.32 18.84
C ILE A 742 -34.40 5.81 17.57
N THR A 743 -35.27 6.62 16.98
CA THR A 743 -35.88 6.34 15.67
C THR A 743 -35.76 7.56 14.77
N TYR A 744 -35.70 7.36 13.47
CA TYR A 744 -35.68 8.44 12.48
C TYR A 744 -36.92 8.37 11.61
N ASP A 745 -37.60 9.50 11.43
CA ASP A 745 -38.73 9.64 10.53
C ASP A 745 -38.28 10.32 9.23
N THR A 746 -38.27 9.55 8.15
CA THR A 746 -37.87 10.02 6.82
C THR A 746 -38.81 11.08 6.25
N SER A 747 -40.07 11.14 6.69
CA SER A 747 -41.06 12.09 6.17
C SER A 747 -40.93 13.48 6.78
N SER A 748 -40.61 13.54 8.07
CA SER A 748 -40.39 14.81 8.78
C SER A 748 -38.91 15.22 8.82
N HIS A 749 -37.98 14.32 8.49
CA HIS A 749 -36.53 14.50 8.66
C HIS A 749 -36.11 14.76 10.10
N HIS A 750 -36.83 14.18 11.07
CA HIS A 750 -36.54 14.32 12.49
C HIS A 750 -36.24 12.96 13.13
N TYR A 751 -35.37 13.00 14.14
CA TYR A 751 -35.21 11.91 15.08
C TYR A 751 -36.31 11.97 16.14
N THR A 752 -36.57 10.84 16.79
CA THR A 752 -37.27 10.76 18.07
C THR A 752 -36.37 10.01 19.03
N VAL A 753 -35.99 10.67 20.12
CA VAL A 753 -34.99 10.18 21.08
C VAL A 753 -35.61 10.08 22.46
N ALA A 754 -35.61 8.88 23.02
CA ALA A 754 -36.00 8.68 24.41
C ALA A 754 -34.87 9.05 25.37
N LEU A 755 -35.15 9.94 26.31
CA LEU A 755 -34.25 10.34 27.38
C LEU A 755 -34.82 9.92 28.72
N THR A 756 -33.99 9.33 29.59
CA THR A 756 -34.37 8.98 30.96
C THR A 756 -33.50 9.77 31.94
N SER A 757 -34.16 10.58 32.76
CA SER A 757 -33.51 11.42 33.79
C SER A 757 -33.00 10.59 34.98
N PRO A 758 -32.17 11.19 35.87
CA PRO A 758 -31.76 10.54 37.12
C PRO A 758 -32.92 10.10 38.02
N SER A 759 -34.08 10.77 37.94
CA SER A 759 -35.30 10.40 38.69
C SER A 759 -36.07 9.23 38.07
N GLY A 760 -35.61 8.68 36.94
CA GLY A 760 -36.29 7.64 36.17
C GLY A 760 -37.41 8.16 35.27
N THR A 761 -37.61 9.48 35.19
CA THR A 761 -38.61 10.10 34.32
C THR A 761 -38.16 10.01 32.87
N SER A 762 -39.01 9.47 32.01
CA SER A 762 -38.72 9.36 30.57
C SER A 762 -39.43 10.47 29.79
N ARG A 763 -38.71 11.12 28.87
CA ARG A 763 -39.26 12.10 27.92
C ARG A 763 -38.76 11.81 26.50
N LEU A 764 -39.49 12.29 25.50
CA LEU A 764 -39.11 12.20 24.10
C LEU A 764 -38.68 13.58 23.60
N LEU A 765 -37.56 13.64 22.87
CA LEU A 765 -37.16 14.81 22.09
C LEU A 765 -37.21 14.48 20.61
N THR A 766 -37.54 15.48 19.80
CA THR A 766 -37.62 15.34 18.35
C THR A 766 -36.67 16.29 17.63
N PRO A 767 -35.34 16.11 17.74
CA PRO A 767 -34.37 16.97 17.07
C PRO A 767 -34.28 16.62 15.59
N ARG A 768 -33.91 17.60 14.76
CA ARG A 768 -33.58 17.36 13.35
C ARG A 768 -32.22 16.73 13.18
N HIS A 769 -31.28 17.13 14.04
CA HIS A 769 -29.91 16.65 14.05
C HIS A 769 -29.57 15.88 15.32
N LEU A 770 -28.88 14.76 15.15
CA LEU A 770 -28.36 13.95 16.24
C LEU A 770 -26.85 13.84 16.12
N VAL A 771 -26.12 14.27 17.16
CA VAL A 771 -24.67 14.20 17.21
C VAL A 771 -24.25 13.21 18.29
N LEU A 772 -23.43 12.22 17.94
CA LEU A 772 -22.68 11.46 18.95
C LEU A 772 -21.34 12.13 19.21
N ALA A 773 -21.14 12.55 20.46
CA ALA A 773 -19.90 13.11 20.99
C ALA A 773 -19.31 12.19 22.09
N THR A 774 -19.32 10.88 21.82
CA THR A 774 -19.05 9.83 22.82
C THR A 774 -17.57 9.49 23.01
N GLY A 775 -16.67 10.27 22.41
CA GLY A 775 -15.22 10.18 22.58
C GLY A 775 -14.49 9.39 21.48
N LEU A 776 -13.15 9.48 21.49
CA LEU A 776 -12.27 8.84 20.50
C LEU A 776 -12.09 7.34 20.75
N ILE A 777 -12.08 6.96 22.02
CA ILE A 777 -11.87 5.60 22.49
C ILE A 777 -13.16 5.15 23.18
N GLY A 778 -13.65 3.95 22.86
CA GLY A 778 -14.84 3.40 23.49
C GLY A 778 -14.69 3.22 25.00
N HIS A 779 -15.82 3.11 25.69
CA HIS A 779 -15.83 2.99 27.16
C HIS A 779 -15.65 1.55 27.66
N THR A 780 -15.72 0.56 26.76
CA THR A 780 -15.69 -0.86 27.12
C THR A 780 -14.25 -1.39 27.13
N PRO A 781 -13.72 -1.82 28.29
CA PRO A 781 -12.40 -2.43 28.38
C PRO A 781 -12.25 -3.67 27.51
N LEU A 782 -11.06 -3.87 26.93
CA LEU A 782 -10.69 -5.16 26.33
C LEU A 782 -10.16 -6.06 27.44
N THR A 783 -10.89 -7.11 27.80
CA THR A 783 -10.51 -8.07 28.85
C THR A 783 -10.24 -9.44 28.23
N PRO A 784 -8.98 -9.78 27.91
CA PRO A 784 -8.64 -11.12 27.45
C PRO A 784 -8.90 -12.16 28.54
N SER A 785 -9.33 -13.35 28.13
CA SER A 785 -9.40 -14.52 29.00
C SER A 785 -8.03 -15.19 29.08
N PHE A 786 -7.61 -15.57 30.29
CA PHE A 786 -6.35 -16.25 30.52
C PHE A 786 -6.58 -17.61 31.18
N GLU A 787 -5.73 -18.59 30.88
CA GLU A 787 -5.80 -19.91 31.50
C GLU A 787 -5.59 -19.81 33.03
N ASN A 788 -6.32 -20.59 33.81
CA ASN A 788 -6.18 -20.70 35.28
C ASN A 788 -6.26 -19.36 36.05
N GLN A 789 -6.90 -18.33 35.48
CA GLN A 789 -7.00 -17.02 36.12
C GLN A 789 -7.68 -17.07 37.51
N THR A 790 -8.62 -17.99 37.71
CA THR A 790 -9.31 -18.19 39.00
C THR A 790 -8.43 -18.83 40.08
N SER A 791 -7.29 -19.43 39.71
CA SER A 791 -6.32 -20.00 40.64
C SER A 791 -5.40 -18.94 41.26
N PHE A 792 -5.30 -17.75 40.66
CA PHE A 792 -4.46 -16.68 41.17
C PHE A 792 -5.01 -16.13 42.49
N THR A 793 -4.19 -16.11 43.53
CA THR A 793 -4.61 -15.70 44.89
C THR A 793 -4.48 -14.20 45.16
N GLY A 794 -3.82 -13.47 44.26
CA GLY A 794 -3.68 -12.01 44.34
C GLY A 794 -4.86 -11.26 43.72
N GLN A 795 -4.69 -9.94 43.58
CA GLN A 795 -5.71 -9.08 42.98
C GLN A 795 -5.49 -8.94 41.47
N ILE A 796 -6.55 -9.10 40.66
CA ILE A 796 -6.54 -8.83 39.22
C ILE A 796 -7.59 -7.76 38.89
N TYR A 797 -7.23 -6.73 38.14
CA TYR A 797 -8.18 -5.74 37.65
C TYR A 797 -7.70 -5.08 36.35
N HIS A 798 -8.61 -4.49 35.58
CA HIS A 798 -8.28 -3.76 34.36
C HIS A 798 -7.82 -2.33 34.67
N SER A 799 -6.96 -1.74 33.83
CA SER A 799 -6.46 -0.35 34.01
C SER A 799 -7.58 0.69 34.15
N TYR A 800 -8.74 0.43 33.56
CA TYR A 800 -9.95 1.24 33.71
C TYR A 800 -10.42 1.38 35.18
N SER A 801 -10.22 0.36 36.00
CA SER A 801 -10.57 0.37 37.43
C SER A 801 -9.44 0.90 38.32
N HIS A 802 -8.30 1.29 37.74
CA HIS A 802 -7.21 1.87 38.50
C HIS A 802 -7.52 3.33 38.84
N ALA A 803 -7.65 3.64 40.13
CA ALA A 803 -7.79 5.02 40.62
C ALA A 803 -6.46 5.60 41.10
N SER A 804 -5.76 4.88 41.98
CA SER A 804 -4.45 5.24 42.53
C SER A 804 -3.80 4.01 43.16
N ALA A 805 -2.50 3.84 43.01
CA ALA A 805 -1.73 2.78 43.63
C ALA A 805 -1.79 2.84 45.17
N ARG A 806 -1.96 4.03 45.76
CA ARG A 806 -2.05 4.23 47.22
C ARG A 806 -3.24 3.52 47.87
N LEU A 807 -4.26 3.18 47.09
CA LEU A 807 -5.43 2.45 47.55
C LEU A 807 -5.18 0.94 47.71
N ILE A 808 -4.03 0.43 47.27
CA ILE A 808 -3.66 -0.97 47.41
C ILE A 808 -3.08 -1.23 48.82
N PRO A 809 -3.72 -2.09 49.64
CA PRO A 809 -3.25 -2.35 51.00
C PRO A 809 -1.88 -3.00 51.04
N SER A 810 -1.04 -2.54 51.97
CA SER A 810 0.31 -3.08 52.20
C SER A 810 1.18 -3.11 50.94
N LEU A 811 1.02 -2.10 50.06
CA LEU A 811 1.67 -2.04 48.75
C LEU A 811 3.19 -2.27 48.78
N SER A 812 3.87 -1.80 49.84
CA SER A 812 5.32 -1.99 50.03
C SER A 812 5.77 -3.45 50.13
N SER A 813 4.84 -4.38 50.35
CA SER A 813 5.09 -5.83 50.34
C SER A 813 4.71 -6.52 49.02
N LYS A 814 4.08 -5.82 48.08
CA LYS A 814 3.42 -6.40 46.90
C LYS A 814 4.27 -6.26 45.64
N ARG A 815 4.38 -7.36 44.89
CA ARG A 815 4.89 -7.42 43.52
C ARG A 815 3.74 -7.12 42.55
N VAL A 816 3.93 -6.13 41.69
CA VAL A 816 2.95 -5.68 40.72
C VAL A 816 3.36 -6.10 39.32
N VAL A 817 2.45 -6.74 38.59
CA VAL A 817 2.63 -7.06 37.17
C VAL A 817 1.57 -6.34 36.35
N ILE A 818 1.98 -5.65 35.29
CA ILE A 818 1.08 -4.94 34.37
C ILE A 818 1.16 -5.63 33.02
N ILE A 819 0.02 -6.13 32.53
CA ILE A 819 -0.09 -6.83 31.24
C ILE A 819 -0.45 -5.80 30.15
N GLY A 820 0.49 -5.54 29.25
CA GLY A 820 0.36 -4.52 28.20
C GLY A 820 1.44 -3.45 28.34
N ALA A 821 1.78 -2.78 27.23
CA ALA A 821 2.84 -1.78 27.15
C ALA A 821 2.41 -0.58 26.28
N GLY A 822 1.18 -0.10 26.50
CA GLY A 822 0.71 1.19 25.97
C GLY A 822 0.70 2.25 27.07
N THR A 823 0.19 3.45 26.78
CA THR A 823 0.16 4.60 27.70
C THR A 823 -0.27 4.25 29.13
N SER A 824 -1.46 3.66 29.31
CA SER A 824 -1.95 3.34 30.66
C SER A 824 -1.04 2.38 31.44
N ALA A 825 -0.26 1.53 30.75
CA ALA A 825 0.64 0.62 31.43
C ALA A 825 1.82 1.37 32.08
N PHE A 826 2.40 2.32 31.35
CA PHE A 826 3.52 3.13 31.85
C PHE A 826 3.09 4.09 32.94
N ASP A 827 1.96 4.80 32.77
CA ASP A 827 1.45 5.73 33.78
C ASP A 827 1.12 5.02 35.10
N ILE A 828 0.48 3.85 35.03
CA ILE A 828 0.14 3.05 36.21
C ILE A 828 1.41 2.44 36.83
N ALA A 829 2.37 1.99 36.02
CA ALA A 829 3.66 1.50 36.53
C ALA A 829 4.39 2.60 37.32
N GLN A 830 4.42 3.82 36.78
CA GLN A 830 5.02 4.99 37.44
C GLN A 830 4.31 5.29 38.76
N ASP A 831 2.98 5.26 38.81
CA ASP A 831 2.21 5.45 40.05
C ASP A 831 2.54 4.38 41.11
N PHE A 832 2.66 3.11 40.72
CA PHE A 832 3.05 2.05 41.63
C PHE A 832 4.46 2.21 42.20
N VAL A 833 5.43 2.61 41.37
CA VAL A 833 6.80 2.90 41.82
C VAL A 833 6.78 4.07 42.80
N ASN A 834 6.12 5.18 42.44
CA ASN A 834 6.01 6.37 43.28
C ASN A 834 5.28 6.13 44.60
N SER A 835 4.36 5.17 44.63
CA SER A 835 3.62 4.75 45.83
C SER A 835 4.35 3.67 46.66
N GLY A 836 5.56 3.26 46.23
CA GLY A 836 6.43 2.40 47.02
C GLY A 836 6.15 0.91 46.91
N ALA A 837 5.65 0.41 45.77
CA ALA A 837 5.51 -1.02 45.52
C ALA A 837 6.85 -1.78 45.66
N LYS A 838 6.79 -3.03 46.13
CA LYS A 838 8.00 -3.86 46.32
C LYS A 838 8.77 -4.08 45.02
N ALA A 839 8.03 -4.31 43.93
CA ALA A 839 8.56 -4.45 42.57
C ALA A 839 7.44 -4.20 41.57
N VAL A 840 7.78 -3.60 40.43
CA VAL A 840 6.86 -3.34 39.31
C VAL A 840 7.42 -3.96 38.04
N THR A 841 6.61 -4.74 37.32
CA THR A 841 7.00 -5.37 36.05
C THR A 841 5.95 -5.13 34.98
N ILE A 842 6.36 -4.64 33.81
CA ILE A 842 5.52 -4.53 32.61
C ILE A 842 5.76 -5.76 31.71
N ILE A 843 4.68 -6.39 31.26
CA ILE A 843 4.72 -7.44 30.25
C ILE A 843 4.46 -6.83 28.88
N GLN A 844 5.48 -6.86 28.01
CA GLN A 844 5.37 -6.38 26.64
C GLN A 844 5.20 -7.55 25.65
N ARG A 845 4.10 -7.52 24.89
CA ARG A 845 3.87 -8.48 23.80
C ARG A 845 4.47 -8.05 22.47
N SER A 846 4.28 -6.79 22.10
CA SER A 846 4.67 -6.26 20.79
C SER A 846 5.53 -5.01 20.95
N PRO A 847 6.44 -4.73 20.01
CA PRO A 847 7.18 -3.47 19.99
C PRO A 847 6.25 -2.25 19.95
N THR A 848 6.64 -1.18 20.63
CA THR A 848 5.84 0.04 20.84
C THR A 848 6.65 1.27 20.42
N PHE A 849 6.01 2.30 19.85
CA PHE A 849 6.67 3.60 19.68
C PHE A 849 6.83 4.29 21.03
N VAL A 850 8.04 4.73 21.36
CA VAL A 850 8.31 5.52 22.57
C VAL A 850 8.99 6.81 22.14
N LEU A 851 8.58 7.94 22.71
CA LEU A 851 9.20 9.25 22.47
C LEU A 851 9.03 10.15 23.70
N SER A 852 9.92 11.11 23.85
CA SER A 852 9.83 12.17 24.84
C SER A 852 8.79 13.23 24.44
N LEU A 853 8.28 13.98 25.44
CA LEU A 853 7.44 15.15 25.20
C LEU A 853 8.19 16.20 24.34
N GLU A 854 9.48 16.39 24.57
CA GLU A 854 10.32 17.34 23.83
C GLU A 854 10.43 16.97 22.34
N ALA A 855 10.64 15.68 22.03
CA ALA A 855 10.68 15.23 20.65
C ALA A 855 9.33 15.47 19.93
N GLN A 856 8.21 15.15 20.59
CA GLN A 856 6.89 15.42 20.03
C GLN A 856 6.66 16.92 19.80
N ASP A 857 6.97 17.74 20.79
CA ASP A 857 6.81 19.19 20.74
C ASP A 857 7.59 19.77 19.55
N LYS A 858 8.88 19.41 19.44
CA LYS A 858 9.79 19.94 18.43
C LYS A 858 9.48 19.51 17.01
N PHE A 859 9.14 18.23 16.79
CA PHE A 859 9.05 17.67 15.44
C PHE A 859 7.62 17.51 14.92
N VAL A 860 6.61 17.60 15.79
CA VAL A 860 5.19 17.43 15.41
C VAL A 860 4.36 18.67 15.74
N LEU A 861 4.53 19.25 16.93
CA LEU A 861 3.62 20.30 17.42
C LEU A 861 4.14 21.73 17.28
N ALA A 862 5.43 21.91 16.94
CA ALA A 862 6.09 23.21 16.85
C ALA A 862 5.34 24.22 15.96
N GLY A 863 4.61 23.75 14.95
CA GLY A 863 3.75 24.59 14.10
C GLY A 863 2.71 25.37 14.91
N TRP A 864 2.05 24.75 15.88
CA TRP A 864 1.02 25.39 16.72
C TRP A 864 1.58 26.40 17.73
N ASN A 865 2.88 26.36 18.01
CA ASN A 865 3.55 27.37 18.83
C ASN A 865 4.10 28.53 17.96
N ALA A 866 4.38 28.27 16.69
CA ALA A 866 5.02 29.22 15.79
C ALA A 866 4.04 30.17 15.07
N MET A 867 2.74 29.89 15.10
CA MET A 867 1.71 30.68 14.41
C MET A 867 0.41 30.76 15.20
N PRO A 868 -0.50 31.71 14.87
CA PRO A 868 -1.83 31.73 15.47
C PRO A 868 -2.54 30.39 15.34
N THR A 869 -3.24 29.96 16.40
CA THR A 869 -3.86 28.63 16.49
C THR A 869 -4.78 28.32 15.30
N ALA A 870 -5.54 29.30 14.82
CA ALA A 870 -6.43 29.12 13.68
C ALA A 870 -5.68 28.85 12.35
N ASP A 871 -4.51 29.47 12.18
CA ASP A 871 -3.66 29.25 10.99
C ASP A 871 -2.93 27.90 11.10
N ALA A 872 -2.50 27.53 12.32
CA ALA A 872 -1.91 26.22 12.59
C ALA A 872 -2.90 25.08 12.32
N ASP A 873 -4.16 25.25 12.76
CA ASP A 873 -5.23 24.30 12.49
C ASP A 873 -5.46 24.15 10.96
N LEU A 874 -5.54 25.26 10.22
CA LEU A 874 -5.69 25.25 8.75
C LEU A 874 -4.52 24.54 8.05
N VAL A 875 -3.28 24.88 8.41
CA VAL A 875 -2.09 24.25 7.83
C VAL A 875 -2.06 22.76 8.18
N GLY A 876 -2.36 22.40 9.42
CA GLY A 876 -2.37 21.03 9.93
C GLY A 876 -3.41 20.14 9.25
N THR A 877 -4.60 20.66 8.96
CA THR A 877 -5.66 19.92 8.25
C THR A 877 -5.51 19.99 6.72
N SER A 878 -4.68 20.87 6.17
CA SER A 878 -4.52 21.02 4.72
C SER A 878 -3.82 19.86 4.01
N ILE A 879 -3.07 19.01 4.73
CA ILE A 879 -2.28 17.93 4.12
C ILE A 879 -3.15 16.68 4.01
N PRO A 880 -3.31 16.09 2.80
CA PRO A 880 -3.98 14.80 2.64
C PRO A 880 -3.40 13.73 3.57
N LEU A 881 -4.27 12.94 4.21
CA LEU A 881 -3.85 11.95 5.19
C LEU A 881 -2.77 10.97 4.66
N PRO A 882 -2.86 10.46 3.42
CA PRO A 882 -1.80 9.65 2.83
C PRO A 882 -0.43 10.33 2.81
N ILE A 883 -0.38 11.62 2.50
CA ILE A 883 0.86 12.39 2.46
C ILE A 883 1.38 12.67 3.87
N ALA A 884 0.49 13.01 4.81
CA ALA A 884 0.85 13.24 6.20
C ALA A 884 1.49 11.98 6.83
N LEU A 885 0.97 10.79 6.53
CA LEU A 885 1.54 9.52 7.00
C LEU A 885 2.96 9.30 6.46
N THR A 886 3.22 9.63 5.20
CA THR A 886 4.56 9.51 4.60
C THR A 886 5.54 10.53 5.18
N LEU A 887 5.15 11.81 5.24
CA LEU A 887 6.00 12.87 5.80
C LEU A 887 6.40 12.58 7.25
N LEU A 888 5.47 12.07 8.06
CA LEU A 888 5.73 11.81 9.47
C LEU A 888 6.52 10.51 9.74
N VAL A 889 6.79 9.66 8.74
CA VAL A 889 7.81 8.61 8.89
C VAL A 889 9.18 9.25 9.11
N GLY A 890 9.54 10.26 8.31
CA GLY A 890 10.79 11.01 8.46
C GLY A 890 10.86 11.70 9.83
N ALA A 891 9.79 12.39 10.23
CA ALA A 891 9.71 13.00 11.57
C ALA A 891 9.83 11.96 12.69
N THR A 892 9.25 10.76 12.53
CA THR A 892 9.37 9.66 13.50
C THR A 892 10.83 9.23 13.66
N GLN A 893 11.57 9.12 12.56
CA GLN A 893 12.99 8.77 12.59
C GLN A 893 13.83 9.88 13.22
N MET A 894 13.51 11.15 12.94
CA MET A 894 14.16 12.30 13.58
C MET A 894 13.90 12.35 15.09
N MET A 895 12.67 12.08 15.53
CA MET A 895 12.35 11.93 16.95
C MET A 895 13.13 10.77 17.58
N ALA A 896 13.23 9.63 16.89
CA ALA A 896 14.00 8.48 17.39
C ALA A 896 15.51 8.74 17.47
N GLN A 897 16.06 9.59 16.58
CA GLN A 897 17.44 10.06 16.64
C GLN A 897 17.64 11.06 17.79
N HIS A 898 16.70 11.97 17.98
CA HIS A 898 16.71 12.91 19.09
C HIS A 898 16.72 12.17 20.44
N ASP A 899 15.87 11.16 20.58
CA ASP A 899 15.74 10.36 21.79
C ASP A 899 16.66 9.13 21.81
N ALA A 900 17.74 9.12 21.01
CA ALA A 900 18.57 7.92 20.82
C ALA A 900 19.13 7.34 22.13
N GLU A 901 19.57 8.19 23.06
CA GLU A 901 20.06 7.77 24.38
C GLU A 901 18.97 7.12 25.22
N LEU A 902 17.80 7.77 25.33
CA LEU A 902 16.64 7.25 26.03
C LEU A 902 16.22 5.89 25.47
N LEU A 903 16.05 5.80 24.16
CA LEU A 903 15.60 4.58 23.49
C LEU A 903 16.63 3.44 23.65
N SER A 904 17.93 3.73 23.58
CA SER A 904 18.97 2.73 23.85
C SER A 904 18.94 2.23 25.30
N GLY A 905 18.68 3.12 26.26
CA GLY A 905 18.48 2.75 27.66
C GLY A 905 17.29 1.81 27.85
N LEU A 906 16.16 2.10 27.21
CA LEU A 906 14.96 1.27 27.26
C LEU A 906 15.18 -0.11 26.63
N GLU A 907 15.89 -0.18 25.50
CA GLU A 907 16.26 -1.45 24.85
C GLU A 907 17.17 -2.29 25.75
N LYS A 908 18.16 -1.68 26.40
CA LYS A 908 19.02 -2.36 27.39
C LYS A 908 18.22 -2.88 28.60
N ALA A 909 17.17 -2.18 29.00
CA ALA A 909 16.24 -2.61 30.05
C ALA A 909 15.24 -3.70 29.59
N GLY A 910 15.26 -4.08 28.31
CA GLY A 910 14.47 -5.17 27.73
C GLY A 910 13.18 -4.75 27.03
N LEU A 911 12.94 -3.44 26.84
CA LEU A 911 11.80 -2.93 26.07
C LEU A 911 12.09 -2.99 24.57
N ALA A 912 11.21 -3.61 23.80
CA ALA A 912 11.25 -3.52 22.35
C ALA A 912 10.58 -2.23 21.87
N VAL A 913 11.33 -1.38 21.19
CA VAL A 913 10.86 -0.10 20.68
C VAL A 913 10.71 -0.13 19.16
N LYS A 914 9.87 0.76 18.62
CA LYS A 914 9.76 1.03 17.19
C LYS A 914 10.39 2.37 16.84
N ARG A 915 11.00 2.45 15.64
CA ARG A 915 11.68 3.65 15.13
C ARG A 915 11.19 4.10 13.74
N GLY A 916 10.20 3.41 13.16
CA GLY A 916 9.67 3.69 11.82
C GLY A 916 10.58 3.22 10.68
N GLU A 917 11.40 2.20 10.93
CA GLU A 917 12.27 1.56 9.93
C GLU A 917 11.50 0.67 8.96
N ASP A 918 10.29 0.25 9.34
CA ASP A 918 9.32 -0.53 8.55
C ASP A 918 8.48 0.36 7.61
N GLY A 919 8.81 1.66 7.47
CA GLY A 919 8.04 2.63 6.70
C GLY A 919 6.73 3.06 7.37
N VAL A 920 6.51 2.67 8.63
CA VAL A 920 5.32 3.05 9.41
C VAL A 920 5.70 4.04 10.51
N GLY A 921 5.21 5.27 10.43
CA GLY A 921 5.49 6.32 11.42
C GLY A 921 4.55 6.27 12.64
N ILE A 922 4.86 7.08 13.65
CA ILE A 922 4.03 7.18 14.88
C ILE A 922 2.62 7.72 14.60
N LEU A 923 2.44 8.59 13.60
CA LEU A 923 1.12 9.12 13.24
C LEU A 923 0.15 7.98 12.89
N HIS A 924 0.62 6.92 12.21
CA HIS A 924 -0.20 5.76 11.90
C HIS A 924 -0.82 5.15 13.16
N HIS A 925 -0.03 5.08 14.24
CA HIS A 925 -0.41 4.53 15.53
C HIS A 925 -1.31 5.46 16.34
N GLN A 926 -1.08 6.77 16.28
CA GLN A 926 -1.89 7.78 16.96
C GLN A 926 -3.25 7.95 16.29
N LEU A 927 -3.25 8.06 14.95
CA LEU A 927 -4.43 8.36 14.18
C LEU A 927 -5.20 7.08 13.87
N LEU A 928 -4.67 6.14 13.09
CA LEU A 928 -5.46 5.00 12.61
C LEU A 928 -5.69 3.94 13.68
N LYS A 929 -4.67 3.62 14.48
CA LYS A 929 -4.75 2.54 15.48
C LYS A 929 -5.25 2.98 16.85
N ALA A 930 -5.04 4.25 17.20
CA ALA A 930 -5.26 4.80 18.55
C ALA A 930 -4.58 3.97 19.67
N GLY A 931 -3.34 3.51 19.43
CA GLY A 931 -2.57 2.74 20.42
C GLY A 931 -1.22 2.22 19.92
N HIS A 932 -0.53 1.46 20.78
CA HIS A 932 0.84 0.96 20.54
C HIS A 932 1.89 2.08 20.43
N PHE A 933 1.70 3.16 21.18
CA PHE A 933 2.71 4.18 21.42
C PHE A 933 2.67 4.60 22.89
N TYR A 934 3.75 5.23 23.36
CA TYR A 934 3.83 5.88 24.65
C TYR A 934 4.65 7.17 24.52
N ILE A 935 4.10 8.28 25.02
CA ILE A 935 4.80 9.56 25.11
C ILE A 935 5.22 9.71 26.56
N ASP A 936 6.53 9.80 26.80
CA ASP A 936 7.09 9.68 28.15
C ASP A 936 6.70 10.84 29.06
N GLN A 937 6.10 10.52 30.20
CA GLN A 937 5.83 11.45 31.30
C GLN A 937 6.69 11.16 32.55
N GLY A 938 7.83 10.49 32.35
CA GLY A 938 8.82 10.17 33.38
C GLY A 938 8.83 8.70 33.81
N ALA A 939 8.09 7.82 33.13
CA ALA A 939 8.16 6.38 33.39
C ALA A 939 9.40 5.76 32.73
N CYS A 940 9.88 6.32 31.61
CA CYS A 940 10.99 5.73 30.87
C CYS A 940 12.29 5.75 31.68
N GLU A 941 12.58 6.81 32.43
CA GLU A 941 13.75 6.85 33.32
C GLU A 941 13.71 5.71 34.36
N MET A 942 12.53 5.44 34.93
CA MET A 942 12.32 4.34 35.87
C MET A 942 12.47 2.96 35.22
N VAL A 943 12.25 2.85 33.91
CA VAL A 943 12.56 1.62 33.16
C VAL A 943 14.06 1.49 32.98
N VAL A 944 14.74 2.57 32.57
CA VAL A 944 16.19 2.59 32.32
C VAL A 944 16.99 2.22 33.57
N ASP A 945 16.60 2.71 34.74
CA ASP A 945 17.29 2.39 36.01
C ASP A 945 16.79 1.11 36.72
N GLY A 946 15.80 0.44 36.15
CA GLY A 946 15.29 -0.85 36.62
C GLY A 946 14.28 -0.79 37.77
N ARG A 947 13.81 0.41 38.17
CA ARG A 947 12.65 0.56 39.08
C ARG A 947 11.38 -0.06 38.50
N ILE A 948 11.20 0.02 37.18
CA ILE A 948 10.20 -0.70 36.39
C ILE A 948 10.92 -1.74 35.54
N ARG A 949 10.59 -3.02 35.75
CA ARG A 949 11.18 -4.12 34.98
C ARG A 949 10.36 -4.42 33.74
N ILE A 950 11.01 -4.79 32.64
CA ILE A 950 10.33 -5.24 31.43
C ILE A 950 10.48 -6.76 31.27
N LYS A 951 9.39 -7.42 30.92
CA LYS A 951 9.40 -8.82 30.47
C LYS A 951 8.72 -8.92 29.12
N ARG A 952 9.46 -9.38 28.12
CA ARG A 952 8.97 -9.52 26.75
C ARG A 952 8.51 -10.96 26.50
N SER A 953 7.35 -11.11 25.86
CA SER A 953 6.85 -12.41 25.38
C SER A 953 6.00 -12.18 24.14
N GLU A 954 6.48 -12.63 22.98
CA GLU A 954 5.77 -12.43 21.70
C GLU A 954 4.43 -13.16 21.66
N GLY A 955 4.36 -14.35 22.29
CA GLY A 955 3.11 -15.08 22.51
C GLY A 955 2.21 -14.49 23.61
N GLY A 956 2.68 -13.45 24.31
CA GLY A 956 1.94 -12.79 25.39
C GLY A 956 1.85 -13.63 26.68
N VAL A 957 0.76 -13.41 27.41
CA VAL A 957 0.43 -14.13 28.64
C VAL A 957 -0.43 -15.35 28.26
N LYS A 958 -0.01 -16.54 28.70
CA LYS A 958 -0.77 -17.77 28.54
C LYS A 958 -1.83 -17.91 29.62
N GLY A 959 -1.44 -17.68 30.87
CA GLY A 959 -2.29 -17.97 32.01
C GLY A 959 -1.70 -17.50 33.33
N PHE A 960 -2.22 -18.07 34.40
CA PHE A 960 -1.81 -17.80 35.77
C PHE A 960 -1.45 -19.10 36.51
N ASP A 961 -0.59 -18.96 37.51
CA ASP A 961 -0.46 -19.92 38.60
C ASP A 961 -0.96 -19.24 39.90
N THR A 962 -0.88 -19.93 41.03
CA THR A 962 -1.36 -19.50 42.35
C THR A 962 -0.84 -18.12 42.76
N ASN A 963 0.39 -17.77 42.37
CA ASN A 963 1.09 -16.53 42.75
C ASN A 963 1.93 -15.90 41.62
N ALA A 964 1.65 -16.25 40.35
CA ALA A 964 2.43 -15.77 39.21
C ALA A 964 1.59 -15.63 37.92
N VAL A 965 2.03 -14.73 37.05
CA VAL A 965 1.60 -14.65 35.65
C VAL A 965 2.50 -15.56 34.82
N VAL A 966 1.92 -16.44 34.02
CA VAL A 966 2.65 -17.39 33.18
C VAL A 966 2.63 -16.92 31.73
N LEU A 967 3.82 -16.67 31.17
CA LEU A 967 4.01 -16.25 29.79
C LEU A 967 3.92 -17.44 28.82
N ALA A 968 3.72 -17.15 27.54
CA ALA A 968 3.60 -18.17 26.50
C ALA A 968 4.83 -19.08 26.35
N ASP A 969 6.02 -18.58 26.71
CA ASP A 969 7.28 -19.34 26.73
C ASP A 969 7.47 -20.19 28.01
N GLY A 970 6.49 -20.19 28.91
CA GLY A 970 6.53 -20.90 30.19
C GLY A 970 7.16 -20.10 31.34
N THR A 971 7.66 -18.89 31.10
CA THR A 971 8.23 -18.05 32.15
C THR A 971 7.15 -17.66 33.16
N ALA A 972 7.40 -17.93 34.44
CA ALA A 972 6.56 -17.47 35.55
C ALA A 972 7.07 -16.14 36.13
N VAL A 973 6.21 -15.13 36.18
CA VAL A 973 6.48 -13.81 36.77
C VAL A 973 5.63 -13.66 38.02
N GLU A 974 6.27 -13.74 39.19
CA GLU A 974 5.56 -13.66 40.47
C GLU A 974 4.81 -12.33 40.64
N ALA A 975 3.57 -12.40 41.11
CA ALA A 975 2.69 -11.25 41.24
C ALA A 975 1.77 -11.39 42.45
N ASP A 976 1.52 -10.29 43.13
CA ASP A 976 0.49 -10.17 44.16
C ASP A 976 -0.67 -9.26 43.68
N VAL A 977 -0.38 -8.38 42.71
CA VAL A 977 -1.34 -7.51 42.03
C VAL A 977 -1.05 -7.57 40.53
N VAL A 978 -2.10 -7.76 39.74
CA VAL A 978 -2.04 -7.79 38.27
C VAL A 978 -2.97 -6.76 37.67
N VAL A 979 -2.41 -5.82 36.91
CA VAL A 979 -3.16 -4.83 36.15
C VAL A 979 -3.22 -5.24 34.69
N VAL A 980 -4.42 -5.43 34.17
CA VAL A 980 -4.65 -5.73 32.75
C VAL A 980 -4.81 -4.40 32.00
N ALA A 981 -3.77 -3.97 31.28
CA ALA A 981 -3.71 -2.70 30.55
C ALA A 981 -3.80 -2.94 29.03
N THR A 982 -4.84 -3.64 28.60
CA THR A 982 -5.00 -4.19 27.23
C THR A 982 -5.87 -3.34 26.31
N GLY A 983 -6.17 -2.10 26.71
CA GLY A 983 -6.89 -1.13 25.89
C GLY A 983 -8.41 -1.27 25.98
N PHE A 984 -9.09 -0.70 24.99
CA PHE A 984 -10.55 -0.56 24.96
C PHE A 984 -11.08 -0.92 23.57
N LYS A 985 -12.37 -1.26 23.51
CA LYS A 985 -13.06 -1.44 22.23
C LYS A 985 -13.14 -0.12 21.45
N PRO A 986 -13.22 -0.17 20.11
CA PRO A 986 -13.36 1.04 19.29
C PRO A 986 -14.64 1.84 19.60
N SER A 987 -14.64 3.14 19.32
CA SER A 987 -15.80 4.02 19.54
C SER A 987 -17.02 3.65 18.70
N SER A 988 -16.83 2.96 17.57
CA SER A 988 -17.91 2.36 16.77
C SER A 988 -18.78 1.39 17.55
N ASP A 989 -18.23 0.73 18.57
CA ASP A 989 -18.99 -0.19 19.40
C ASP A 989 -19.94 0.57 20.33
N THR A 990 -19.50 1.69 20.89
CA THR A 990 -20.38 2.59 21.65
C THR A 990 -21.46 3.21 20.75
N ALA A 991 -21.13 3.59 19.51
CA ALA A 991 -22.14 4.06 18.56
C ALA A 991 -23.17 2.97 18.24
N ARG A 992 -22.73 1.72 18.04
CA ARG A 992 -23.61 0.56 17.82
C ARG A 992 -24.53 0.26 19.02
N GLU A 993 -24.00 0.35 20.23
CA GLU A 993 -24.79 0.16 21.46
C GLU A 993 -25.92 1.19 21.59
N ILE A 994 -25.67 2.44 21.19
CA ILE A 994 -26.64 3.53 21.26
C ILE A 994 -27.63 3.50 20.09
N MET A 995 -27.14 3.28 18.86
CA MET A 995 -27.91 3.45 17.62
C MET A 995 -28.50 2.16 17.06
N GLY A 996 -27.95 1.00 17.42
CA GLY A 996 -28.35 -0.31 16.91
C GLY A 996 -27.72 -0.71 15.56
N GLU A 997 -27.83 -2.00 15.21
CA GLU A 997 -27.15 -2.58 14.04
C GLU A 997 -27.70 -2.09 12.69
N GLU A 998 -29.02 -1.90 12.58
CA GLU A 998 -29.62 -1.42 11.32
C GLU A 998 -29.09 -0.02 10.96
N PHE A 999 -28.89 0.82 11.98
CA PHE A 999 -28.30 2.14 11.81
C PHE A 999 -26.83 2.06 11.38
N MET A 1000 -26.05 1.22 12.06
CA MET A 1000 -24.62 1.04 11.73
C MET A 1000 -24.42 0.48 10.32
N ALA A 1001 -25.34 -0.36 9.83
CA ALA A 1001 -25.31 -0.84 8.45
C ALA A 1001 -25.47 0.30 7.41
N LYS A 1002 -26.21 1.37 7.74
CA LYS A 1002 -26.36 2.56 6.89
C LYS A 1002 -25.11 3.44 6.93
N VAL A 1003 -24.56 3.70 8.12
CA VAL A 1003 -23.37 4.56 8.28
C VAL A 1003 -22.08 3.88 7.78
N GLY A 1004 -22.02 2.55 7.82
CA GLY A 1004 -20.85 1.79 7.42
C GLY A 1004 -19.79 1.69 8.54
N LYS A 1005 -18.53 1.52 8.14
CA LYS A 1005 -17.41 1.29 9.06
C LYS A 1005 -16.91 2.60 9.70
N MET A 1006 -17.72 3.15 10.60
CA MET A 1006 -17.48 4.41 11.29
C MET A 1006 -16.05 4.51 11.85
N GLY A 1007 -15.35 5.58 11.49
CA GLY A 1007 -13.97 5.84 11.90
C GLY A 1007 -12.90 5.09 11.10
N GLU A 1008 -13.22 4.14 10.22
CA GLU A 1008 -12.25 3.62 9.24
C GLU A 1008 -12.00 4.63 8.11
N LEU A 1009 -11.07 4.31 7.22
CA LEU A 1009 -10.78 5.12 6.03
C LEU A 1009 -11.62 4.65 4.84
N ASP A 1010 -12.16 5.58 4.06
CA ASP A 1010 -12.82 5.31 2.79
C ASP A 1010 -11.82 5.20 1.62
N GLU A 1011 -12.34 5.17 0.39
CA GLU A 1011 -11.56 5.07 -0.85
C GLU A 1011 -10.65 6.29 -1.06
N GLU A 1012 -11.07 7.47 -0.60
CA GLU A 1012 -10.32 8.72 -0.64
C GLU A 1012 -9.35 8.87 0.54
N LYS A 1013 -9.31 7.86 1.41
CA LYS A 1013 -8.53 7.81 2.65
C LYS A 1013 -8.95 8.90 3.65
N GLU A 1014 -10.22 9.29 3.63
CA GLU A 1014 -10.84 10.15 4.64
C GLU A 1014 -11.62 9.31 5.68
N ARG A 1015 -11.85 9.87 6.88
CA ARG A 1015 -12.52 9.14 7.96
C ARG A 1015 -14.01 9.03 7.70
N ILE A 1016 -14.55 7.81 7.73
CA ILE A 1016 -15.99 7.58 7.60
C ILE A 1016 -16.72 8.18 8.82
N ALA A 1017 -17.74 8.99 8.55
CA ALA A 1017 -18.64 9.66 9.51
C ALA A 1017 -18.02 10.68 10.47
N TRP A 1018 -16.72 10.63 10.76
CA TRP A 1018 -16.09 11.62 11.63
C TRP A 1018 -16.10 12.98 10.94
N TRP A 1019 -16.84 13.92 11.53
CA TRP A 1019 -16.95 15.31 11.07
C TRP A 1019 -17.59 15.49 9.68
N ARG A 1020 -18.21 14.43 9.14
CA ARG A 1020 -18.73 14.33 7.77
C ARG A 1020 -20.19 13.94 7.75
N PRO A 1021 -20.93 14.24 6.66
CA PRO A 1021 -22.25 13.68 6.44
C PRO A 1021 -22.18 12.15 6.34
N THR A 1022 -23.32 11.50 6.59
CA THR A 1022 -23.45 10.05 6.48
C THR A 1022 -24.67 9.69 5.67
N ALA A 1023 -24.77 8.43 5.23
CA ALA A 1023 -25.99 7.91 4.61
C ALA A 1023 -27.19 7.80 5.59
N ALA A 1024 -27.03 8.20 6.86
CA ALA A 1024 -28.12 8.45 7.78
C ALA A 1024 -28.32 9.97 7.94
N PRO A 1025 -29.26 10.58 7.19
CA PRO A 1025 -29.41 12.04 7.17
C PRO A 1025 -29.75 12.59 8.55
N GLY A 1026 -29.12 13.69 8.90
CA GLY A 1026 -29.27 14.35 10.20
C GLY A 1026 -28.40 13.77 11.31
N PHE A 1027 -27.72 12.63 11.09
CA PHE A 1027 -26.74 12.09 12.02
C PHE A 1027 -25.34 12.63 11.77
N TRP A 1028 -24.63 12.90 12.86
CA TRP A 1028 -23.25 13.37 12.86
C TRP A 1028 -22.42 12.71 13.95
N TYR A 1029 -21.11 12.58 13.72
CA TYR A 1029 -20.17 12.06 14.71
C TYR A 1029 -19.06 13.08 14.99
N MET A 1030 -18.98 13.55 16.25
CA MET A 1030 -18.00 14.54 16.69
C MET A 1030 -17.02 13.91 17.68
N THR A 1031 -15.74 13.85 17.33
CA THR A 1031 -14.74 13.17 18.16
C THR A 1031 -13.33 13.76 18.00
N GLY A 1032 -12.43 13.41 18.92
CA GLY A 1032 -11.00 13.71 18.82
C GLY A 1032 -10.35 14.18 20.12
N SER A 1033 -9.05 14.51 20.02
CA SER A 1033 -8.32 15.27 21.05
C SER A 1033 -8.87 16.70 21.16
N PHE A 1034 -8.34 17.52 22.08
CA PHE A 1034 -8.70 18.93 22.17
C PHE A 1034 -8.43 19.68 20.86
N LEU A 1035 -7.25 19.47 20.27
CA LEU A 1035 -6.89 20.01 18.96
C LEU A 1035 -7.95 19.67 17.90
N TRP A 1036 -8.26 18.38 17.66
CA TRP A 1036 -9.27 18.01 16.67
C TRP A 1036 -10.68 18.48 17.02
N SER A 1037 -11.02 18.48 18.31
CA SER A 1037 -12.33 18.97 18.77
C SER A 1037 -12.49 20.45 18.44
N ARG A 1038 -11.44 21.26 18.60
CA ARG A 1038 -11.44 22.67 18.21
C ARG A 1038 -11.51 22.83 16.69
N SER A 1039 -10.66 22.14 15.93
CA SER A 1039 -10.56 22.34 14.48
C SER A 1039 -11.82 21.88 13.74
N PHE A 1040 -12.36 20.70 14.07
CA PHE A 1040 -13.48 20.11 13.33
C PHE A 1040 -14.87 20.46 13.89
N SER A 1041 -14.97 21.02 15.10
CA SER A 1041 -16.27 21.52 15.61
C SER A 1041 -16.83 22.63 14.73
N LYS A 1042 -15.97 23.52 14.21
CA LYS A 1042 -16.37 24.57 13.28
C LYS A 1042 -16.90 23.98 11.97
N VAL A 1043 -16.16 23.03 11.37
CA VAL A 1043 -16.55 22.33 10.14
C VAL A 1043 -17.92 21.68 10.28
N LEU A 1044 -18.15 20.97 11.38
CA LEU A 1044 -19.43 20.30 11.61
C LEU A 1044 -20.58 21.29 11.89
N ALA A 1045 -20.31 22.37 12.63
CA ALA A 1045 -21.31 23.39 12.91
C ALA A 1045 -21.74 24.15 11.65
N LEU A 1046 -20.81 24.47 10.74
CA LEU A 1046 -21.12 25.10 9.45
C LEU A 1046 -22.00 24.19 8.57
N GLN A 1047 -21.71 22.89 8.52
CA GLN A 1047 -22.56 21.93 7.79
C GLN A 1047 -23.97 21.85 8.37
N ILE A 1048 -24.11 21.76 9.70
CA ILE A 1048 -25.42 21.76 10.38
C ILE A 1048 -26.18 23.05 10.07
N LYS A 1049 -25.52 24.21 10.21
CA LYS A 1049 -26.13 25.50 9.90
C LYS A 1049 -26.57 25.59 8.44
N ALA A 1050 -25.76 25.09 7.51
CA ALA A 1050 -26.10 25.06 6.11
C ALA A 1050 -27.35 24.22 5.80
N VAL A 1051 -27.55 23.10 6.52
CA VAL A 1051 -28.78 22.28 6.38
C VAL A 1051 -29.99 23.02 6.96
N GLU A 1052 -29.85 23.68 8.11
CA GLU A 1052 -30.94 24.45 8.72
C GLU A 1052 -31.40 25.62 7.87
N GLU A 1053 -30.46 26.30 7.19
CA GLU A 1053 -30.75 27.45 6.34
C GLU A 1053 -31.02 27.07 4.87
N GLY A 1054 -31.02 25.77 4.53
CA GLY A 1054 -31.28 25.29 3.17
C GLY A 1054 -30.18 25.62 2.14
N LEU A 1055 -28.96 25.89 2.61
CA LEU A 1055 -27.77 26.16 1.78
C LEU A 1055 -27.16 24.88 1.18
N ASN A 1056 -27.54 23.71 1.71
CA ASN A 1056 -27.23 22.40 1.14
C ASN A 1056 -28.54 21.68 0.72
N PRO A 1057 -29.10 22.02 -0.46
CA PRO A 1057 -30.40 21.52 -0.89
C PRO A 1057 -30.42 20.01 -1.14
N ASP A 1058 -29.27 19.42 -1.49
CA ASP A 1058 -29.15 18.02 -1.86
C ASP A 1058 -28.96 17.11 -0.62
N TYR A 1059 -28.87 17.66 0.59
CA TYR A 1059 -28.53 16.89 1.80
C TYR A 1059 -29.49 15.73 2.13
N TYR A 1060 -30.79 15.90 1.84
CA TYR A 1060 -31.81 14.88 2.07
C TYR A 1060 -32.21 14.11 0.80
N SER A 1061 -31.54 14.35 -0.33
CA SER A 1061 -31.89 13.81 -1.65
C SER A 1061 -31.36 12.41 -1.91
#